data_AF-A0A0P8ALX5-F1
#
_entry.id   AF-A0A0P8ALX5-F1
#
_cell.length_a   1.000
_cell.length_b   1.000
_cell.length_c   1.000
_cell.angle_alpha   90.00
_cell.angle_beta   90.00
_cell.angle_gamma   90.00
#
_symmetry.space_group_name_H-M   'P 1'
#
loop_
_entity.id
_entity.type
_entity.pdbx_description
1 polymer ?
#
loop_
_entity_poly.entity_id
_entity_poly.type
_entity_poly.pdbx_seq_one_letter_code
_entity_poly.pdbx_strand_id
1 'polypeptide(L)'
;MAFPVPDSITQQILRDEGAHIAQAIADCGLDATARAQISDRASALVRDIRSSDAPGLMEVFLAEYGLSTSEGVALMCLAEALLRVPDAATIDDLIEDKIAPSDWGQHLGRSSSSLVNASTWALMLTGRVLDERGTSAAATLRGAVKRLGEPVIRTAVARAMKEMGRQFVLGESIDSAMTRAAKMEARGYSYSYDMLGEAARTMEDARRYHSAYARAIRAIGARATGNDIRTNPGISVKLSALHPRYEVAQEDRVLSELVPRARELARLAAALGLGFNIDAEESDRLALSLQVIDRVLDDPALEGWDGFGVVVQAYGPRAANVIDWLASKAESLDRKLMVRLVKGAYWDTEIKRAQVMGLGGFPVLTHKPASDVNYIACARQLLAARARLYPQFATHNAHTVAAVLHMAEAMRVDPADFEFQRLHGMGEALHDIVLKREGTRCRIYAPVGAHKDLLAYLVRRLLENGANSSFVNQIVDKNVPPETVAACPFAALDGVTGGNPKIANGPDLFGPNRRNARGWDLTSAQDLDAIAKARAEWETASFTVAPLMAGTAKGGASHTAQNPARPGDRLGTVTQASPEDVQTALAAAHPWGTDAASRARILTQAADLYEDHFGAIFAILAREAGKTQADALGELREAVDFLRYYAGQAESLEHPARGIFTCISPWNFPLAIFTGQIAGALAAGNGVLAKPAEQTPIIAHYATRLLHEAGVPRDVLQLLPGDGATVGAALTSDPRVNGVAFTGSTETAKSIQAAMAEHLAPGAPLIAETGGLNAMIVDSTALPEQAVRDVLASAFQSAGQRCSALRCLYIQQDVAEEFETMLFGAMDELRLGDPWHLATDIGPVIDPQAQSQIAEYIAQARADGRVLHDLTAPTEGHFIAPVTLRVRGIADLTREVFGPVLHIARFKAADLDCVIADVNATGYGLTFGLHTRIDGRVQHVMDRIRAGNMYVNRNQIGAIVGSQPFGGEGLSGTGPKAGGPQYLTRFTKPTAPQAAMQLAPLPAAALAKALPPAPETVLCEHGLPGPTGESNRLRDVTRAPLLCLGPGRDLADQQVQAVQALGGRAVALQGIPQDLDRAEGFSGVLYWGNDSTARQLAQALARREGPILPLITDRPDRAHIAFERHLCIDTTASGGNAQLLAEVAA
;
A
#
# COMPACT_ATOMS: atom_id res chain seq x y z
N MET A 1 -13.32 -27.97 26.53
CA MET A 1 -13.30 -26.48 26.64
C MET A 1 -12.17 -26.01 25.76
N ALA A 2 -12.33 -24.94 24.98
CA ALA A 2 -11.26 -24.42 24.14
C ALA A 2 -10.05 -24.02 25.02
N PHE A 3 -8.83 -24.24 24.54
CA PHE A 3 -7.61 -23.84 25.25
C PHE A 3 -7.24 -22.42 24.79
N PRO A 4 -7.57 -21.37 25.55
CA PRO A 4 -7.53 -20.01 25.04
C PRO A 4 -6.10 -19.58 24.70
N VAL A 5 -5.96 -18.77 23.66
CA VAL A 5 -4.69 -18.09 23.35
C VAL A 5 -4.52 -16.95 24.36
N PRO A 6 -3.40 -16.88 25.11
CA PRO A 6 -3.23 -15.93 26.19
C PRO A 6 -3.04 -14.49 25.70
N ASP A 7 -3.38 -13.53 26.57
CA ASP A 7 -3.22 -12.09 26.33
C ASP A 7 -1.78 -11.69 26.00
N SER A 8 -0.78 -12.42 26.51
CA SER A 8 0.63 -12.21 26.17
C SER A 8 0.94 -12.42 24.68
N ILE A 9 0.05 -13.06 23.92
CA ILE A 9 0.15 -13.26 22.46
C ILE A 9 -0.83 -12.35 21.71
N THR A 10 -2.07 -12.23 22.19
CA THR A 10 -3.16 -11.52 21.48
C THR A 10 -3.16 -10.01 21.69
N GLN A 11 -2.62 -9.52 22.82
CA GLN A 11 -2.62 -8.10 23.18
C GLN A 11 -1.23 -7.47 23.06
N GLN A 12 -0.15 -8.20 23.34
CA GLN A 12 1.22 -7.65 23.35
C GLN A 12 1.92 -7.76 21.98
N ILE A 13 1.28 -7.24 20.93
CA ILE A 13 1.84 -7.26 19.57
C ILE A 13 3.06 -6.32 19.47
N LEU A 14 2.95 -5.10 19.99
CA LEU A 14 3.98 -4.06 19.92
C LEU A 14 4.73 -3.92 21.25
N ARG A 15 5.59 -4.90 21.57
CA ARG A 15 6.40 -4.88 22.80
C ARG A 15 7.54 -3.85 22.69
N ASP A 16 7.92 -3.27 23.83
CA ASP A 16 9.13 -2.44 23.93
C ASP A 16 10.38 -3.29 23.59
N GLU A 17 11.09 -2.91 22.52
CA GLU A 17 12.21 -3.68 22.01
C GLU A 17 13.38 -3.72 22.99
N GLY A 18 13.68 -2.61 23.67
CA GLY A 18 14.79 -2.53 24.63
C GLY A 18 14.60 -3.47 25.82
N ALA A 19 13.43 -3.42 26.46
CA ALA A 19 13.07 -4.33 27.55
C ALA A 19 13.06 -5.80 27.08
N HIS A 20 12.56 -6.07 25.87
CA HIS A 20 12.55 -7.41 25.31
C HIS A 20 13.96 -7.95 25.04
N ILE A 21 14.86 -7.12 24.49
CA ILE A 21 16.27 -7.48 24.28
C ILE A 21 16.93 -7.86 25.60
N ALA A 22 16.78 -7.04 26.64
CA ALA A 22 17.36 -7.31 27.95
C ALA A 22 16.85 -8.65 28.54
N GLN A 23 15.55 -8.91 28.41
CA GLN A 23 14.93 -10.16 28.82
C GLN A 23 15.48 -11.35 28.03
N ALA A 24 15.54 -11.27 26.70
CA ALA A 24 16.08 -12.33 25.85
C ALA A 24 17.55 -12.64 26.14
N ILE A 25 18.38 -11.63 26.42
CA ILE A 25 19.78 -11.81 26.85
C ILE A 25 19.85 -12.61 28.17
N ALA A 26 19.00 -12.27 29.14
CA ALA A 26 18.93 -12.98 30.41
C ALA A 26 18.48 -14.45 30.21
N ASP A 27 17.45 -14.66 29.39
CA ASP A 27 16.85 -15.97 29.14
C ASP A 27 17.79 -16.93 28.41
N CYS A 28 18.77 -16.43 27.64
CA CYS A 28 19.81 -17.26 27.06
C CYS A 28 20.63 -18.01 28.12
N GLY A 29 20.83 -17.41 29.30
CA GLY A 29 21.62 -17.99 30.39
C GLY A 29 23.05 -18.37 29.98
N LEU A 30 23.68 -17.54 29.13
CA LEU A 30 25.05 -17.70 28.63
C LEU A 30 25.94 -16.60 29.22
N ASP A 31 26.98 -16.99 29.96
CA ASP A 31 27.99 -16.07 30.48
C ASP A 31 29.02 -15.67 29.40
N ALA A 32 29.95 -14.78 29.74
CA ALA A 32 30.97 -14.30 28.81
C ALA A 32 31.88 -15.43 28.27
N THR A 33 32.18 -16.43 29.09
CA THR A 33 33.02 -17.58 28.71
C THR A 33 32.32 -18.45 27.68
N ALA A 34 31.06 -18.80 27.93
CA ALA A 34 30.22 -19.56 27.01
C ALA A 34 30.06 -18.83 25.67
N ARG A 35 29.81 -17.52 25.70
CA ARG A 35 29.69 -16.68 24.49
C ARG A 35 30.98 -16.68 23.65
N ALA A 36 32.15 -16.63 24.31
CA ALA A 36 33.44 -16.71 23.62
C ALA A 36 33.65 -18.08 22.96
N GLN A 37 33.41 -19.17 23.70
CA GLN A 37 33.54 -20.55 23.18
C GLN A 37 32.61 -20.82 22.00
N ILE A 38 31.37 -20.33 22.05
CA ILE A 38 30.41 -20.43 20.95
C ILE A 38 30.96 -19.70 19.71
N SER A 39 31.49 -18.49 19.89
CA SER A 39 32.02 -17.68 18.78
C SER A 39 33.27 -18.31 18.15
N ASP A 40 34.14 -18.93 18.96
CA ASP A 40 35.31 -19.68 18.48
C ASP A 40 34.89 -20.93 17.68
N ARG A 41 33.93 -21.71 18.20
CA ARG A 41 33.36 -22.88 17.51
C ARG A 41 32.70 -22.48 16.20
N ALA A 42 31.95 -21.38 16.19
CA ALA A 42 31.29 -20.86 15.00
C ALA A 42 32.31 -20.39 13.93
N SER A 43 33.36 -19.70 14.35
CA SER A 43 34.45 -19.27 13.45
C SER A 43 35.20 -20.48 12.87
N ALA A 44 35.40 -21.54 13.67
CA ALA A 44 35.96 -22.80 13.18
C ALA A 44 35.06 -23.46 12.12
N LEU A 45 33.74 -23.51 12.34
CA LEU A 45 32.79 -23.99 11.34
C LEU A 45 32.87 -23.20 10.04
N VAL A 46 32.98 -21.86 10.10
CA VAL A 46 33.15 -21.03 8.89
C VAL A 46 34.45 -21.36 8.15
N ARG A 47 35.57 -21.57 8.87
CA ARG A 47 36.84 -21.98 8.24
C ARG A 47 36.72 -23.35 7.56
N ASP A 48 36.02 -24.29 8.19
CA ASP A 48 35.80 -25.63 7.64
C ASP A 48 34.89 -25.62 6.41
N ILE A 49 33.88 -24.75 6.38
CA ILE A 49 33.03 -24.57 5.20
C ILE A 49 33.86 -24.03 4.03
N ARG A 50 34.68 -23.00 4.28
CA ARG A 50 35.54 -22.37 3.26
C ARG A 50 36.66 -23.27 2.74
N SER A 51 37.07 -24.29 3.49
CA SER A 51 38.07 -25.26 3.08
C SER A 51 37.49 -26.48 2.35
N SER A 52 36.17 -26.60 2.26
CA SER A 52 35.51 -27.67 1.50
C SER A 52 35.55 -27.38 -0.01
N ASP A 53 35.94 -28.38 -0.82
CA ASP A 53 36.20 -28.26 -2.27
C ASP A 53 34.94 -28.12 -3.16
N ALA A 54 33.75 -27.91 -2.58
CA ALA A 54 32.48 -27.92 -3.33
C ALA A 54 31.47 -26.87 -2.84
N PRO A 55 31.71 -25.57 -3.08
CA PRO A 55 30.69 -24.56 -2.80
C PRO A 55 29.44 -24.81 -3.66
N GLY A 56 28.25 -24.61 -3.08
CA GLY A 56 27.00 -24.79 -3.79
C GLY A 56 26.87 -23.80 -4.95
N LEU A 57 26.27 -24.22 -6.08
CA LEU A 57 26.09 -23.36 -7.26
C LEU A 57 25.35 -22.05 -6.91
N MET A 58 24.38 -22.12 -6.00
CA MET A 58 23.62 -20.96 -5.51
C MET A 58 24.47 -20.01 -4.69
N GLU A 59 25.32 -20.53 -3.81
CA GLU A 59 26.20 -19.74 -2.94
C GLU A 59 27.23 -18.96 -3.78
N VAL A 60 27.78 -19.60 -4.83
CA VAL A 60 28.67 -18.95 -5.81
C VAL A 60 27.94 -17.88 -6.62
N PHE A 61 26.70 -18.15 -7.03
CA PHE A 61 25.88 -17.20 -7.77
C PHE A 61 25.56 -15.96 -6.93
N LEU A 62 25.14 -16.15 -5.67
CA LEU A 62 24.86 -15.06 -4.73
C LEU A 62 26.11 -14.22 -4.42
N ALA A 63 27.28 -14.86 -4.31
CA ALA A 63 28.55 -14.17 -4.11
C ALA A 63 28.94 -13.27 -5.29
N GLU A 64 28.75 -13.76 -6.51
CA GLU A 64 29.20 -13.07 -7.73
C GLU A 64 28.29 -11.89 -8.07
N TYR A 65 26.98 -12.08 -7.95
CA TYR A 65 26.01 -11.07 -8.37
C TYR A 65 25.49 -10.20 -7.24
N GLY A 66 25.53 -10.65 -5.97
CA GLY A 66 25.02 -9.93 -4.81
C GLY A 66 23.56 -9.50 -4.97
N LEU A 67 22.60 -10.12 -4.30
CA LEU A 67 21.17 -9.79 -4.53
C LEU A 67 20.72 -8.40 -4.03
N SER A 68 21.61 -7.66 -3.39
CA SER A 68 21.43 -6.24 -3.07
C SER A 68 21.88 -5.31 -4.20
N THR A 69 22.48 -5.84 -5.28
CA THR A 69 22.89 -5.07 -6.45
C THR A 69 21.72 -4.90 -7.43
N SER A 70 21.81 -3.84 -8.23
CA SER A 70 20.89 -3.61 -9.37
C SER A 70 20.83 -4.81 -10.32
N GLU A 71 21.98 -5.44 -10.58
CA GLU A 71 22.13 -6.58 -11.49
C GLU A 71 21.44 -7.84 -10.95
N GLY A 72 21.61 -8.13 -9.66
CA GLY A 72 20.99 -9.27 -9.00
C GLY A 72 19.46 -9.18 -8.98
N VAL A 73 18.93 -7.99 -8.68
CA VAL A 73 17.47 -7.73 -8.71
C VAL A 73 16.92 -7.81 -10.14
N ALA A 74 17.60 -7.19 -11.12
CA ALA A 74 17.17 -7.20 -12.51
C ALA A 74 17.12 -8.62 -13.10
N LEU A 75 18.12 -9.45 -12.79
CA LEU A 75 18.17 -10.85 -13.24
C LEU A 75 17.02 -11.68 -12.64
N MET A 76 16.61 -11.39 -11.41
CA MET A 76 15.50 -12.08 -10.74
C MET A 76 14.14 -11.65 -11.26
N CYS A 77 13.93 -10.34 -11.44
CA CYS A 77 12.73 -9.84 -12.11
C CYS A 77 12.60 -10.42 -13.53
N LEU A 78 13.72 -10.54 -14.26
CA LEU A 78 13.77 -11.16 -15.57
C LEU A 78 13.44 -12.66 -15.51
N ALA A 79 14.02 -13.42 -14.58
CA ALA A 79 13.74 -14.85 -14.40
C ALA A 79 12.28 -15.10 -14.01
N GLU A 80 11.71 -14.27 -13.13
CA GLU A 80 10.31 -14.29 -12.72
C GLU A 80 9.38 -14.04 -13.91
N ALA A 81 9.57 -12.93 -14.61
CA ALA A 81 8.63 -12.52 -15.64
C ALA A 81 8.78 -13.35 -16.93
N LEU A 82 9.98 -13.75 -17.36
CA LEU A 82 10.16 -14.58 -18.57
C LEU A 82 9.49 -15.95 -18.51
N LEU A 83 9.26 -16.50 -17.32
CA LEU A 83 8.62 -17.81 -17.15
C LEU A 83 7.09 -17.74 -17.10
N ARG A 84 6.50 -16.53 -16.95
CA ARG A 84 5.04 -16.31 -16.83
C ARG A 84 4.45 -15.52 -17.99
N VAL A 85 5.21 -14.58 -18.56
CA VAL A 85 4.74 -13.71 -19.64
C VAL A 85 4.49 -14.58 -20.88
N PRO A 86 3.24 -14.66 -21.38
CA PRO A 86 2.89 -15.52 -22.51
C PRO A 86 3.21 -14.88 -23.87
N ASP A 87 3.33 -13.55 -23.93
CA ASP A 87 3.43 -12.80 -25.19
C ASP A 87 4.86 -12.36 -25.52
N ALA A 88 5.17 -12.38 -26.82
CA ALA A 88 6.51 -12.11 -27.34
C ALA A 88 6.97 -10.66 -27.15
N ALA A 89 6.09 -9.69 -27.39
CA ALA A 89 6.46 -8.28 -27.39
C ALA A 89 6.82 -7.81 -25.97
N THR A 90 6.04 -8.20 -24.97
CA THR A 90 6.30 -7.86 -23.58
C THR A 90 7.55 -8.55 -23.04
N ILE A 91 7.85 -9.78 -23.50
CA ILE A 91 9.14 -10.43 -23.22
C ILE A 91 10.31 -9.60 -23.75
N ASP A 92 10.20 -9.08 -24.97
CA ASP A 92 11.28 -8.30 -25.59
C ASP A 92 11.48 -6.97 -24.84
N ASP A 93 10.38 -6.25 -24.52
CA ASP A 93 10.41 -5.03 -23.69
C ASP A 93 11.08 -5.29 -22.33
N LEU A 94 10.74 -6.41 -21.67
CA LEU A 94 11.31 -6.81 -20.39
C LEU A 94 12.81 -7.14 -20.49
N ILE A 95 13.21 -7.85 -21.55
CA ILE A 95 14.62 -8.18 -21.81
C ILE A 95 15.41 -6.90 -22.05
N GLU A 96 14.90 -5.97 -22.85
CA GLU A 96 15.52 -4.68 -23.11
C GLU A 96 15.66 -3.87 -21.81
N ASP A 97 14.58 -3.73 -21.04
CA ASP A 97 14.54 -2.98 -19.78
C ASP A 97 15.52 -3.49 -18.73
N LYS A 98 15.59 -4.82 -18.52
CA LYS A 98 16.40 -5.41 -17.44
C LYS A 98 17.84 -5.69 -17.85
N ILE A 99 18.14 -5.88 -19.14
CA ILE A 99 19.49 -6.23 -19.60
C ILE A 99 20.27 -5.01 -20.09
N ALA A 100 19.67 -4.08 -20.84
CA ALA A 100 20.38 -2.98 -21.50
C ALA A 100 21.06 -1.96 -20.55
N PRO A 101 20.49 -1.60 -19.38
CA PRO A 101 21.11 -0.61 -18.48
C PRO A 101 22.28 -1.12 -17.63
N SER A 102 22.46 -2.45 -17.53
CA SER A 102 23.34 -3.09 -16.55
C SER A 102 24.73 -3.37 -17.14
N ASP A 103 25.81 -2.99 -16.44
CA ASP A 103 27.20 -3.13 -16.91
C ASP A 103 27.76 -4.56 -16.69
N TRP A 104 27.10 -5.55 -17.31
CA TRP A 104 27.43 -6.98 -17.20
C TRP A 104 28.88 -7.33 -17.60
N GLY A 105 29.58 -6.41 -18.27
CA GLY A 105 30.96 -6.59 -18.72
C GLY A 105 31.97 -6.77 -17.59
N GLN A 106 31.67 -6.32 -16.38
CA GLN A 106 32.60 -6.38 -15.24
C GLN A 106 32.74 -7.78 -14.62
N HIS A 107 31.78 -8.69 -14.85
CA HIS A 107 31.72 -10.03 -14.25
C HIS A 107 32.35 -11.14 -15.12
N LEU A 108 32.86 -10.78 -16.29
CA LEU A 108 33.38 -11.73 -17.28
C LEU A 108 34.68 -12.41 -16.80
N GLY A 109 34.61 -13.73 -16.58
CA GLY A 109 35.77 -14.55 -16.19
C GLY A 109 36.15 -14.49 -14.71
N ARG A 110 35.26 -13.97 -13.84
CA ARG A 110 35.48 -13.90 -12.39
C ARG A 110 34.94 -15.11 -11.61
N SER A 111 33.95 -15.82 -12.15
CA SER A 111 33.40 -17.02 -11.52
C SER A 111 34.19 -18.29 -11.85
N SER A 112 34.38 -19.17 -10.88
CA SER A 112 35.01 -20.49 -11.05
C SER A 112 34.08 -21.55 -11.70
N SER A 113 32.78 -21.25 -11.84
CA SER A 113 31.78 -22.14 -12.45
C SER A 113 31.58 -21.85 -13.93
N SER A 114 31.78 -22.87 -14.79
CA SER A 114 31.56 -22.76 -16.25
C SER A 114 30.10 -22.49 -16.62
N LEU A 115 29.15 -22.90 -15.75
CA LEU A 115 27.70 -22.74 -15.96
C LEU A 115 27.22 -21.33 -15.62
N VAL A 116 27.80 -20.73 -14.56
CA VAL A 116 27.59 -19.31 -14.21
C VAL A 116 28.22 -18.40 -15.26
N ASN A 117 29.43 -18.72 -15.72
CA ASN A 117 30.05 -17.99 -16.82
C ASN A 117 29.23 -18.13 -18.12
N ALA A 118 28.57 -19.26 -18.38
CA ALA A 118 27.72 -19.46 -19.56
C ALA A 118 26.40 -18.67 -19.49
N SER A 119 25.81 -18.48 -18.31
CA SER A 119 24.64 -17.61 -18.14
C SER A 119 25.00 -16.12 -18.23
N THR A 120 26.15 -15.70 -17.69
CA THR A 120 26.72 -14.36 -17.96
C THR A 120 26.94 -14.17 -19.47
N TRP A 121 27.46 -15.19 -20.16
CA TRP A 121 27.70 -15.16 -21.60
C TRP A 121 26.40 -15.05 -22.43
N ALA A 122 25.32 -15.72 -21.99
CA ALA A 122 24.00 -15.63 -22.61
C ALA A 122 23.32 -14.27 -22.40
N LEU A 123 23.49 -13.66 -21.21
CA LEU A 123 23.00 -12.32 -20.88
C LEU A 123 23.81 -11.20 -21.55
N MET A 124 25.10 -11.42 -21.81
CA MET A 124 25.96 -10.46 -22.51
C MET A 124 25.76 -10.44 -24.03
N LEU A 125 25.20 -11.52 -24.60
CA LEU A 125 24.95 -11.60 -26.04
C LEU A 125 23.87 -10.60 -26.50
N THR A 126 23.02 -10.14 -25.59
CA THR A 126 22.00 -9.10 -25.81
C THR A 126 22.50 -7.69 -25.51
N GLY A 127 23.29 -7.48 -24.44
CA GLY A 127 23.72 -6.14 -24.02
C GLY A 127 24.71 -5.44 -24.98
N ARG A 128 25.52 -6.18 -25.75
CA ARG A 128 26.55 -5.60 -26.64
C ARG A 128 26.09 -5.28 -28.07
N VAL A 129 24.79 -5.26 -28.34
CA VAL A 129 24.26 -4.99 -29.68
C VAL A 129 24.06 -3.48 -29.95
N LEU A 130 24.15 -2.60 -28.95
CA LEU A 130 23.80 -1.18 -29.09
C LEU A 130 24.91 -0.15 -28.77
N ASP A 131 26.15 -0.56 -28.53
CA ASP A 131 27.25 0.38 -28.33
C ASP A 131 27.95 0.73 -29.66
N GLU A 132 27.78 1.97 -30.14
CA GLU A 132 28.31 2.43 -31.43
C GLU A 132 29.83 2.70 -31.44
N ARG A 133 30.59 2.45 -30.37
CA ARG A 133 32.01 2.86 -30.31
C ARG A 133 32.95 1.80 -29.70
N GLY A 134 33.51 0.92 -30.55
CA GLY A 134 34.90 0.42 -30.36
C GLY A 134 35.22 -1.09 -30.47
N THR A 135 35.97 -1.43 -31.53
CA THR A 135 36.93 -2.57 -31.72
C THR A 135 36.47 -4.04 -31.92
N SER A 136 37.35 -4.79 -32.59
CA SER A 136 37.12 -5.75 -33.69
C SER A 136 36.40 -7.07 -33.38
N ALA A 137 36.23 -7.47 -32.12
CA ALA A 137 35.46 -8.67 -31.76
C ALA A 137 33.94 -8.47 -31.92
N ALA A 138 33.46 -7.23 -31.80
CA ALA A 138 32.05 -6.86 -31.97
C ALA A 138 31.56 -6.95 -33.43
N ALA A 139 32.46 -6.92 -34.42
CA ALA A 139 32.09 -7.06 -35.83
C ALA A 139 31.76 -8.52 -36.21
N THR A 140 32.49 -9.48 -35.65
CA THR A 140 32.25 -10.92 -35.85
C THR A 140 30.96 -11.37 -35.15
N LEU A 141 30.64 -10.77 -33.98
CA LEU A 141 29.41 -11.02 -33.24
C LEU A 141 28.17 -10.40 -33.90
N ARG A 142 28.27 -9.18 -34.47
CA ARG A 142 27.20 -8.56 -35.27
C ARG A 142 26.78 -9.41 -36.47
N GLY A 143 27.73 -10.11 -37.09
CA GLY A 143 27.45 -11.06 -38.19
C GLY A 143 26.72 -12.33 -37.75
N ALA A 144 26.87 -12.76 -36.49
CA ALA A 144 26.23 -13.95 -35.94
C ALA A 144 24.81 -13.64 -35.40
N VAL A 145 24.63 -12.51 -34.70
CA VAL A 145 23.31 -12.06 -34.20
C VAL A 145 22.37 -11.72 -35.36
N LYS A 146 22.87 -11.07 -36.42
CA LYS A 146 22.10 -10.79 -37.65
C LYS A 146 21.83 -12.05 -38.50
N ARG A 147 22.56 -13.15 -38.28
CA ARG A 147 22.33 -14.47 -38.92
C ARG A 147 21.39 -15.39 -38.15
N LEU A 148 21.24 -15.19 -36.83
CA LEU A 148 20.50 -16.10 -35.94
C LEU A 148 19.15 -15.54 -35.48
N GLY A 149 18.96 -14.21 -35.44
CA GLY A 149 17.69 -13.53 -35.13
C GLY A 149 17.32 -13.50 -33.63
N GLU A 150 16.54 -12.49 -33.21
CA GLU A 150 15.94 -12.35 -31.86
C GLU A 150 15.30 -13.64 -31.28
N PRO A 151 14.61 -14.49 -32.07
CA PRO A 151 13.98 -15.71 -31.55
C PRO A 151 14.97 -16.72 -30.93
N VAL A 152 16.21 -16.77 -31.42
CA VAL A 152 17.24 -17.70 -30.91
C VAL A 152 17.76 -17.24 -29.55
N ILE A 153 17.91 -15.93 -29.37
CA ILE A 153 18.31 -15.32 -28.09
C ILE A 153 17.23 -15.55 -27.03
N ARG A 154 15.95 -15.29 -27.36
CA ARG A 154 14.83 -15.55 -26.45
C ARG A 154 14.80 -17.00 -25.98
N THR A 155 14.99 -17.93 -26.93
CA THR A 155 15.04 -19.37 -26.64
C THR A 155 16.23 -19.73 -25.74
N ALA A 156 17.38 -19.10 -25.94
CA ALA A 156 18.57 -19.32 -25.12
C ALA A 156 18.41 -18.79 -23.69
N VAL A 157 17.91 -17.56 -23.52
CA VAL A 157 17.67 -16.95 -22.20
C VAL A 157 16.59 -17.71 -21.44
N ALA A 158 15.45 -18.02 -22.06
CA ALA A 158 14.38 -18.80 -21.44
C ALA A 158 14.86 -20.20 -21.00
N ARG A 159 15.73 -20.84 -21.80
CA ARG A 159 16.30 -22.15 -21.45
C ARG A 159 17.32 -22.06 -20.31
N ALA A 160 18.13 -21.00 -20.27
CA ALA A 160 19.04 -20.74 -19.15
C ALA A 160 18.26 -20.45 -17.84
N MET A 161 17.20 -19.64 -17.90
CA MET A 161 16.33 -19.36 -16.76
C MET A 161 15.63 -20.63 -16.26
N LYS A 162 15.12 -21.47 -17.17
CA LYS A 162 14.51 -22.77 -16.81
C LYS A 162 15.49 -23.70 -16.12
N GLU A 163 16.76 -23.71 -16.53
CA GLU A 163 17.78 -24.53 -15.87
C GLU A 163 18.19 -23.99 -14.50
N MET A 164 18.18 -22.66 -14.31
CA MET A 164 18.35 -22.06 -12.98
C MET A 164 17.15 -22.31 -12.07
N GLY A 165 15.92 -22.27 -12.59
CA GLY A 165 14.69 -22.60 -11.85
C GLY A 165 14.73 -23.99 -11.19
N ARG A 166 15.39 -24.95 -11.83
CA ARG A 166 15.60 -26.31 -11.28
C ARG A 166 16.46 -26.37 -10.02
N GLN A 167 17.23 -25.31 -9.71
CA GLN A 167 18.03 -25.25 -8.47
C GLN A 167 17.20 -24.79 -7.27
N PHE A 168 16.03 -24.18 -7.50
CA PHE A 168 15.18 -23.61 -6.46
C PHE A 168 14.02 -24.52 -6.05
N VAL A 169 13.56 -25.40 -6.95
CA VAL A 169 12.64 -26.48 -6.62
C VAL A 169 13.35 -27.82 -6.65
N LEU A 170 13.10 -28.64 -5.64
CA LEU A 170 13.58 -30.01 -5.64
C LEU A 170 12.97 -30.79 -6.80
N GLY A 171 11.72 -30.53 -7.18
CA GLY A 171 11.07 -31.09 -8.36
C GLY A 171 9.77 -30.37 -8.72
N GLU A 172 9.33 -30.50 -9.98
CA GLU A 172 8.08 -29.92 -10.48
C GLU A 172 6.84 -30.65 -9.93
N SER A 173 7.01 -31.90 -9.51
CA SER A 173 6.00 -32.74 -8.85
C SER A 173 6.57 -33.44 -7.63
N ILE A 174 5.70 -33.87 -6.70
CA ILE A 174 6.12 -34.60 -5.50
C ILE A 174 6.89 -35.87 -5.83
N ASP A 175 6.49 -36.63 -6.87
CA ASP A 175 7.20 -37.85 -7.28
C ASP A 175 8.61 -37.58 -7.78
N SER A 176 8.78 -36.51 -8.57
CA SER A 176 10.10 -36.09 -9.06
C SER A 176 10.98 -35.59 -7.92
N ALA A 177 10.40 -34.86 -6.95
CA ALA A 177 11.09 -34.36 -5.78
C ALA A 177 11.58 -35.51 -4.89
N MET A 178 10.71 -36.49 -4.59
CA MET A 178 11.07 -37.67 -3.81
C MET A 178 12.13 -38.54 -4.52
N THR A 179 12.13 -38.60 -5.85
CA THR A 179 13.17 -39.34 -6.60
C THR A 179 14.55 -38.68 -6.43
N ARG A 180 14.60 -37.35 -6.42
CA ARG A 180 15.85 -36.59 -6.19
C ARG A 180 16.27 -36.60 -4.72
N ALA A 181 15.31 -36.64 -3.80
CA ALA A 181 15.54 -36.70 -2.35
C ALA A 181 16.40 -37.91 -1.93
N ALA A 182 16.22 -39.06 -2.60
CA ALA A 182 16.90 -40.32 -2.30
C ALA A 182 18.43 -40.19 -2.13
N LYS A 183 19.08 -39.30 -2.88
CA LYS A 183 20.53 -39.07 -2.79
C LYS A 183 20.95 -38.51 -1.43
N MET A 184 20.19 -37.56 -0.88
CA MET A 184 20.51 -36.97 0.43
C MET A 184 19.98 -37.85 1.57
N GLU A 185 18.86 -38.55 1.38
CA GLU A 185 18.36 -39.53 2.34
C GLU A 185 19.40 -40.63 2.60
N ALA A 186 20.07 -41.12 1.56
CA ALA A 186 21.18 -42.06 1.69
C ALA A 186 22.39 -41.52 2.48
N ARG A 187 22.48 -40.19 2.67
CA ARG A 187 23.51 -39.51 3.48
C ARG A 187 23.05 -39.23 4.92
N GLY A 188 21.83 -39.61 5.29
CA GLY A 188 21.26 -39.41 6.63
C GLY A 188 20.36 -38.19 6.79
N TYR A 189 20.04 -37.47 5.71
CA TYR A 189 19.07 -36.38 5.77
C TYR A 189 17.63 -36.89 5.75
N SER A 190 16.71 -36.12 6.32
CA SER A 190 15.26 -36.27 6.13
C SER A 190 14.70 -35.07 5.35
N TYR A 191 13.43 -35.12 4.96
CA TYR A 191 12.78 -34.05 4.17
C TYR A 191 11.51 -33.52 4.82
N SER A 192 11.21 -32.24 4.58
CA SER A 192 9.89 -31.62 4.74
C SER A 192 9.53 -30.96 3.41
N TYR A 193 8.50 -31.44 2.73
CA TYR A 193 8.12 -30.92 1.42
C TYR A 193 7.22 -29.67 1.56
N ASP A 194 7.58 -28.59 0.87
CA ASP A 194 6.80 -27.36 0.75
C ASP A 194 6.16 -27.31 -0.63
N MET A 195 4.84 -27.38 -0.68
CA MET A 195 4.10 -27.46 -1.94
C MET A 195 3.89 -26.09 -2.61
N LEU A 196 4.58 -25.04 -2.14
CA LEU A 196 4.57 -23.66 -2.66
C LEU A 196 3.21 -22.94 -2.65
N GLY A 197 2.12 -23.63 -2.31
CA GLY A 197 0.80 -23.03 -2.21
C GLY A 197 0.71 -22.05 -1.05
N GLU A 198 0.34 -20.80 -1.35
CA GLU A 198 0.08 -19.72 -0.39
C GLU A 198 -0.96 -18.74 -0.93
N ALA A 199 -1.52 -17.92 -0.03
CA ALA A 199 -2.37 -16.78 -0.36
C ALA A 199 -3.46 -17.08 -1.39
N ALA A 200 -4.31 -18.07 -1.11
CA ALA A 200 -5.49 -18.34 -1.93
C ALA A 200 -6.30 -17.04 -2.12
N ARG A 201 -6.72 -16.77 -3.37
CA ARG A 201 -7.58 -15.61 -3.67
C ARG A 201 -9.04 -16.01 -3.81
N THR A 202 -9.28 -17.25 -4.17
CA THR A 202 -10.62 -17.81 -4.38
C THR A 202 -10.83 -19.07 -3.54
N MET A 203 -12.09 -19.43 -3.25
CA MET A 203 -12.39 -20.74 -2.65
C MET A 203 -11.95 -21.92 -3.53
N GLU A 204 -11.89 -21.72 -4.85
CA GLU A 204 -11.38 -22.73 -5.79
C GLU A 204 -9.87 -22.95 -5.61
N ASP A 205 -9.08 -21.87 -5.43
CA ASP A 205 -7.66 -21.98 -5.07
C ASP A 205 -7.48 -22.76 -3.78
N ALA A 206 -8.27 -22.44 -2.76
CA ALA A 206 -8.22 -23.15 -1.48
C ALA A 206 -8.51 -24.65 -1.62
N ARG A 207 -9.47 -25.04 -2.48
CA ARG A 207 -9.76 -26.45 -2.79
C ARG A 207 -8.63 -27.11 -3.61
N ARG A 208 -8.05 -26.37 -4.56
CA ARG A 208 -6.94 -26.82 -5.40
C ARG A 208 -5.70 -27.10 -4.55
N TYR A 209 -5.31 -26.18 -3.67
CA TYR A 209 -4.20 -26.34 -2.74
C TYR A 209 -4.45 -27.47 -1.74
N HIS A 210 -5.65 -27.52 -1.13
CA HIS A 210 -6.01 -28.64 -0.24
C HIS A 210 -5.83 -30.01 -0.94
N SER A 211 -6.30 -30.12 -2.19
CA SER A 211 -6.16 -31.34 -2.98
C SER A 211 -4.70 -31.65 -3.33
N ALA A 212 -3.88 -30.62 -3.59
CA ALA A 212 -2.45 -30.78 -3.83
C ALA A 212 -1.72 -31.29 -2.58
N TYR A 213 -2.01 -30.73 -1.41
CA TYR A 213 -1.50 -31.21 -0.12
C TYR A 213 -1.92 -32.66 0.13
N ALA A 214 -3.21 -33.00 -0.03
CA ALA A 214 -3.69 -34.35 0.19
C ALA A 214 -3.01 -35.38 -0.73
N ARG A 215 -2.80 -35.04 -2.02
CA ARG A 215 -2.06 -35.90 -2.96
C ARG A 215 -0.59 -36.05 -2.54
N ALA A 216 0.06 -34.96 -2.16
CA ALA A 216 1.45 -34.99 -1.71
C ALA A 216 1.60 -35.86 -0.44
N ILE A 217 0.73 -35.71 0.55
CA ILE A 217 0.71 -36.51 1.78
C ILE A 217 0.60 -38.01 1.45
N ARG A 218 -0.30 -38.41 0.54
CA ARG A 218 -0.42 -39.82 0.11
C ARG A 218 0.84 -40.34 -0.58
N ALA A 219 1.43 -39.53 -1.45
CA ALA A 219 2.65 -39.90 -2.18
C ALA A 219 3.85 -40.05 -1.24
N ILE A 220 4.01 -39.15 -0.28
CA ILE A 220 5.07 -39.18 0.73
C ILE A 220 4.88 -40.39 1.66
N GLY A 221 3.64 -40.67 2.09
CA GLY A 221 3.31 -41.79 2.97
C GLY A 221 3.71 -43.15 2.40
N ALA A 222 3.67 -43.34 1.08
CA ALA A 222 4.11 -44.58 0.43
C ALA A 222 5.62 -44.87 0.61
N ARG A 223 6.41 -43.87 1.02
CA ARG A 223 7.86 -43.99 1.26
C ARG A 223 8.26 -43.83 2.73
N ALA A 224 7.29 -43.57 3.62
CA ALA A 224 7.55 -43.47 5.05
C ALA A 224 7.65 -44.87 5.68
N THR A 225 8.88 -45.40 5.75
CA THR A 225 9.14 -46.76 6.23
C THR A 225 9.63 -46.83 7.68
N GLY A 226 9.86 -45.70 8.33
CA GLY A 226 10.36 -45.62 9.71
C GLY A 226 9.23 -45.69 10.74
N ASN A 227 9.51 -46.31 11.88
CA ASN A 227 8.61 -46.34 13.04
C ASN A 227 8.72 -45.06 13.91
N ASP A 228 9.75 -44.24 13.70
CA ASP A 228 9.96 -42.96 14.38
C ASP A 228 9.58 -41.81 13.43
N ILE A 229 8.56 -41.03 13.79
CA ILE A 229 8.04 -39.89 13.03
C ILE A 229 9.13 -38.89 12.66
N ARG A 230 10.13 -38.73 13.54
CA ARG A 230 11.26 -37.82 13.38
C ARG A 230 12.22 -38.28 12.28
N THR A 231 12.18 -39.54 11.89
CA THR A 231 12.98 -40.09 10.78
C THR A 231 12.22 -40.14 9.46
N ASN A 232 10.88 -40.14 9.52
CA ASN A 232 10.03 -40.10 8.33
C ASN A 232 10.06 -38.71 7.67
N PRO A 233 9.81 -38.65 6.35
CA PRO A 233 9.57 -37.38 5.68
C PRO A 233 8.31 -36.70 6.22
N GLY A 234 8.23 -35.39 6.03
CA GLY A 234 7.08 -34.59 6.41
C GLY A 234 6.62 -33.66 5.29
N ILE A 235 5.56 -32.92 5.58
CA ILE A 235 5.03 -31.86 4.72
C ILE A 235 4.91 -30.56 5.53
N SER A 236 5.04 -29.44 4.84
CA SER A 236 4.76 -28.09 5.35
C SER A 236 3.55 -27.51 4.63
N VAL A 237 2.64 -26.93 5.40
CA VAL A 237 1.36 -26.38 4.93
C VAL A 237 1.21 -24.96 5.43
N LYS A 238 0.83 -24.04 4.53
CA LYS A 238 0.46 -22.65 4.87
C LYS A 238 -1.04 -22.54 4.99
N LEU A 239 -1.54 -21.88 6.05
CA LEU A 239 -2.98 -21.76 6.29
C LEU A 239 -3.63 -20.82 5.27
N SER A 240 -2.92 -19.79 4.81
CA SER A 240 -3.39 -18.90 3.73
C SER A 240 -3.69 -19.62 2.42
N ALA A 241 -3.12 -20.80 2.18
CA ALA A 241 -3.42 -21.62 1.02
C ALA A 241 -4.75 -22.36 1.14
N LEU A 242 -5.31 -22.48 2.35
CA LEU A 242 -6.50 -23.30 2.63
C LEU A 242 -7.77 -22.46 2.79
N HIS A 243 -7.67 -21.13 2.76
CA HIS A 243 -8.82 -20.25 2.83
C HIS A 243 -8.50 -18.87 2.20
N PRO A 244 -9.37 -18.33 1.34
CA PRO A 244 -9.10 -17.08 0.64
C PRO A 244 -9.16 -15.84 1.55
N ARG A 245 -9.86 -15.95 2.68
CA ARG A 245 -10.03 -14.89 3.68
C ARG A 245 -9.42 -15.28 5.03
N TYR A 246 -8.16 -15.70 5.02
CA TYR A 246 -7.43 -16.06 6.24
C TYR A 246 -6.92 -14.79 6.94
N GLU A 247 -7.80 -14.17 7.73
CA GLU A 247 -7.56 -12.90 8.42
C GLU A 247 -8.50 -12.72 9.63
N VAL A 248 -8.10 -11.87 10.58
CA VAL A 248 -8.83 -11.65 11.86
C VAL A 248 -10.26 -11.17 11.65
N ALA A 249 -10.49 -10.31 10.65
CA ALA A 249 -11.83 -9.82 10.33
C ALA A 249 -12.82 -10.94 9.96
N GLN A 250 -12.32 -12.08 9.49
CA GLN A 250 -13.11 -13.20 8.99
C GLN A 250 -12.95 -14.45 9.89
N GLU A 251 -12.68 -14.24 11.18
CA GLU A 251 -12.43 -15.30 12.16
C GLU A 251 -13.49 -16.40 12.15
N ASP A 252 -14.77 -16.04 12.10
CA ASP A 252 -15.89 -17.00 12.08
C ASP A 252 -15.82 -17.95 10.86
N ARG A 253 -15.49 -17.42 9.67
CA ARG A 253 -15.26 -18.22 8.45
C ARG A 253 -14.04 -19.08 8.59
N VAL A 254 -12.94 -18.52 9.07
CA VAL A 254 -11.68 -19.26 9.26
C VAL A 254 -11.92 -20.46 10.19
N LEU A 255 -12.57 -20.25 11.33
CA LEU A 255 -12.83 -21.33 12.27
C LEU A 255 -13.82 -22.38 11.75
N SER A 256 -14.78 -21.99 10.90
CA SER A 256 -15.79 -22.93 10.36
C SER A 256 -15.38 -23.62 9.06
N GLU A 257 -14.57 -22.98 8.21
CA GLU A 257 -14.23 -23.43 6.86
C GLU A 257 -12.77 -23.93 6.74
N LEU A 258 -11.81 -23.27 7.40
CA LEU A 258 -10.38 -23.60 7.31
C LEU A 258 -10.02 -24.75 8.26
N VAL A 259 -10.51 -24.74 9.50
CA VAL A 259 -10.23 -25.78 10.51
C VAL A 259 -10.56 -27.19 9.98
N PRO A 260 -11.73 -27.47 9.37
CA PRO A 260 -12.02 -28.80 8.83
C PRO A 260 -11.01 -29.28 7.77
N ARG A 261 -10.54 -28.38 6.90
CA ARG A 261 -9.55 -28.69 5.85
C ARG A 261 -8.18 -29.01 6.44
N ALA A 262 -7.71 -28.17 7.36
CA ALA A 262 -6.44 -28.42 8.05
C ALA A 262 -6.49 -29.73 8.86
N ARG A 263 -7.62 -30.01 9.50
CA ARG A 263 -7.87 -31.26 10.24
C ARG A 263 -7.86 -32.49 9.33
N GLU A 264 -8.47 -32.43 8.15
CA GLU A 264 -8.45 -33.54 7.19
C GLU A 264 -7.02 -33.88 6.77
N LEU A 265 -6.21 -32.87 6.43
CA LEU A 265 -4.80 -33.08 6.08
C LEU A 265 -3.98 -33.62 7.26
N ALA A 266 -4.21 -33.13 8.48
CA ALA A 266 -3.54 -33.62 9.68
C ALA A 266 -3.88 -35.09 9.96
N ARG A 267 -5.16 -35.49 9.86
CA ARG A 267 -5.59 -36.90 10.00
C ARG A 267 -4.93 -37.80 8.97
N LEU A 268 -4.82 -37.33 7.73
CA LEU A 268 -4.20 -38.09 6.65
C LEU A 268 -2.69 -38.27 6.90
N ALA A 269 -2.01 -37.23 7.38
CA ALA A 269 -0.60 -37.31 7.77
C ALA A 269 -0.39 -38.23 8.98
N ALA A 270 -1.27 -38.17 9.98
CA ALA A 270 -1.26 -39.04 11.14
C ALA A 270 -1.42 -40.52 10.76
N ALA A 271 -2.41 -40.83 9.92
CA ALA A 271 -2.67 -42.19 9.45
C ALA A 271 -1.50 -42.80 8.63
N LEU A 272 -0.67 -41.96 8.03
CA LEU A 272 0.49 -42.37 7.23
C LEU A 272 1.82 -42.20 7.99
N GLY A 273 1.80 -41.82 9.27
CA GLY A 273 3.00 -41.66 10.08
C GLY A 273 3.96 -40.61 9.52
N LEU A 274 3.45 -39.45 9.10
CA LEU A 274 4.23 -38.33 8.56
C LEU A 274 4.31 -37.13 9.51
N GLY A 275 5.39 -36.36 9.40
CA GLY A 275 5.43 -35.02 10.00
C GLY A 275 4.52 -34.06 9.23
N PHE A 276 3.75 -33.24 9.93
CA PHE A 276 2.81 -32.26 9.36
C PHE A 276 3.01 -30.91 10.02
N ASN A 277 3.69 -29.98 9.34
CA ASN A 277 4.06 -28.69 9.91
C ASN A 277 3.15 -27.58 9.38
N ILE A 278 2.55 -26.81 10.28
CA ILE A 278 1.91 -25.54 9.93
C ILE A 278 2.98 -24.45 9.89
N ASP A 279 3.22 -23.89 8.70
CA ASP A 279 4.16 -22.79 8.50
C ASP A 279 3.62 -21.48 9.09
N ALA A 280 4.52 -20.63 9.59
CA ALA A 280 4.18 -19.31 10.13
C ALA A 280 4.33 -18.24 9.06
N GLU A 281 3.33 -17.36 8.98
CA GLU A 281 3.19 -16.35 7.93
C GLU A 281 3.38 -14.94 8.52
N GLU A 282 2.55 -13.95 8.14
CA GLU A 282 2.57 -12.60 8.70
C GLU A 282 2.16 -12.57 10.18
N SER A 283 2.65 -11.56 10.90
CA SER A 283 2.54 -11.43 12.36
C SER A 283 1.10 -11.24 12.86
N ASP A 284 0.24 -10.64 12.03
CA ASP A 284 -1.18 -10.45 12.32
C ASP A 284 -1.99 -11.75 12.34
N ARG A 285 -1.50 -12.78 11.64
CA ARG A 285 -2.12 -14.11 11.56
C ARG A 285 -1.73 -15.01 12.73
N LEU A 286 -0.71 -14.65 13.52
CA LEU A 286 -0.19 -15.50 14.60
C LEU A 286 -1.25 -15.91 15.62
N ALA A 287 -2.05 -14.96 16.13
CA ALA A 287 -3.07 -15.29 17.12
C ALA A 287 -4.16 -16.20 16.52
N LEU A 288 -4.62 -15.88 15.31
CA LEU A 288 -5.63 -16.65 14.60
C LEU A 288 -5.12 -18.05 14.21
N SER A 289 -3.84 -18.20 13.84
CA SER A 289 -3.23 -19.50 13.56
C SER A 289 -3.28 -20.41 14.78
N LEU A 290 -3.01 -19.88 15.98
CA LEU A 290 -3.06 -20.66 17.22
C LEU A 290 -4.48 -21.11 17.56
N GLN A 291 -5.50 -20.28 17.27
CA GLN A 291 -6.89 -20.70 17.40
C GLN A 291 -7.24 -21.86 16.44
N VAL A 292 -6.78 -21.79 15.19
CA VAL A 292 -6.95 -22.89 14.21
C VAL A 292 -6.24 -24.16 14.71
N ILE A 293 -4.98 -24.02 15.15
CA ILE A 293 -4.15 -25.12 15.64
C ILE A 293 -4.79 -25.77 16.86
N ASP A 294 -5.31 -25.00 17.81
CA ASP A 294 -6.03 -25.49 18.99
C ASP A 294 -7.17 -26.44 18.58
N ARG A 295 -8.02 -25.99 17.65
CA ARG A 295 -9.18 -26.77 17.17
C ARG A 295 -8.79 -27.98 16.32
N VAL A 296 -7.66 -27.94 15.63
CA VAL A 296 -7.15 -29.11 14.90
C VAL A 296 -6.59 -30.13 15.89
N LEU A 297 -5.79 -29.70 16.86
CA LEU A 297 -5.21 -30.56 17.89
C LEU A 297 -6.26 -31.18 18.80
N ASP A 298 -7.41 -30.56 19.06
CA ASP A 298 -8.49 -31.17 19.85
C ASP A 298 -9.12 -32.42 19.23
N ASP A 299 -8.76 -32.78 18.00
CA ASP A 299 -9.26 -33.96 17.33
C ASP A 299 -8.71 -35.27 17.97
N PRO A 300 -9.59 -36.16 18.47
CA PRO A 300 -9.17 -37.44 19.05
C PRO A 300 -8.49 -38.37 18.04
N ALA A 301 -8.75 -38.20 16.74
CA ALA A 301 -8.11 -39.00 15.68
C ALA A 301 -6.59 -38.75 15.57
N LEU A 302 -6.06 -37.74 16.27
CA LEU A 302 -4.64 -37.42 16.32
C LEU A 302 -3.93 -37.95 17.58
N GLU A 303 -4.65 -38.67 18.45
CA GLU A 303 -4.05 -39.30 19.64
C GLU A 303 -3.00 -40.34 19.26
N GLY A 304 -1.89 -40.38 20.01
CA GLY A 304 -0.78 -41.31 19.76
C GLY A 304 0.09 -40.94 18.55
N TRP A 305 -0.13 -39.78 17.91
CA TRP A 305 0.69 -39.29 16.80
C TRP A 305 1.48 -38.04 17.19
N ASP A 306 2.82 -38.16 17.16
CA ASP A 306 3.76 -37.11 17.56
C ASP A 306 4.24 -36.22 16.38
N GLY A 307 3.56 -36.28 15.23
CA GLY A 307 4.00 -35.63 13.98
C GLY A 307 3.40 -34.26 13.71
N PHE A 308 2.50 -33.75 14.56
CA PHE A 308 1.94 -32.41 14.37
C PHE A 308 2.98 -31.34 14.71
N GLY A 309 3.23 -30.44 13.77
CA GLY A 309 4.28 -29.45 13.82
C GLY A 309 3.79 -28.01 13.71
N VAL A 310 4.46 -27.09 14.40
CA VAL A 310 4.18 -25.65 14.34
C VAL A 310 5.48 -24.87 14.15
N VAL A 311 5.50 -23.93 13.21
CA VAL A 311 6.62 -23.01 13.03
C VAL A 311 6.48 -21.80 13.97
N VAL A 312 7.58 -21.38 14.60
CA VAL A 312 7.66 -20.21 15.48
C VAL A 312 8.76 -19.28 14.98
N GLN A 313 8.46 -17.99 14.84
CA GLN A 313 9.36 -16.98 14.27
C GLN A 313 10.05 -16.15 15.37
N ALA A 314 11.35 -16.36 15.57
CA ALA A 314 12.14 -15.72 16.62
C ALA A 314 12.44 -14.22 16.39
N TYR A 315 12.20 -13.68 15.19
CA TYR A 315 12.27 -12.23 14.97
C TYR A 315 11.13 -11.46 15.65
N GLY A 316 10.11 -12.16 16.16
CA GLY A 316 8.93 -11.59 16.79
C GLY A 316 9.06 -11.69 18.31
N PRO A 317 8.76 -10.63 19.07
CA PRO A 317 8.94 -10.60 20.52
C PRO A 317 7.92 -11.49 21.27
N ARG A 318 6.96 -12.08 20.54
CA ARG A 318 5.95 -13.01 21.07
C ARG A 318 6.39 -14.48 21.03
N ALA A 319 7.51 -14.82 20.37
CA ALA A 319 7.95 -16.19 20.11
C ALA A 319 8.02 -17.08 21.37
N ALA A 320 8.62 -16.57 22.45
CA ALA A 320 8.74 -17.32 23.71
C ALA A 320 7.37 -17.69 24.31
N ASN A 321 6.39 -16.77 24.28
CA ASN A 321 5.05 -17.07 24.81
C ASN A 321 4.31 -18.11 23.93
N VAL A 322 4.58 -18.12 22.63
CA VAL A 322 4.04 -19.15 21.72
C VAL A 322 4.59 -20.52 22.08
N ILE A 323 5.87 -20.62 22.41
CA ILE A 323 6.50 -21.87 22.87
C ILE A 323 5.87 -22.35 24.19
N ASP A 324 5.64 -21.45 25.15
CA ASP A 324 4.98 -21.79 26.42
C ASP A 324 3.54 -22.27 26.21
N TRP A 325 2.81 -21.63 25.30
CA TRP A 325 1.46 -22.04 24.94
C TRP A 325 1.45 -23.43 24.29
N LEU A 326 2.35 -23.69 23.34
CA LEU A 326 2.49 -24.99 22.68
C LEU A 326 2.87 -26.10 23.68
N ALA A 327 3.80 -25.83 24.61
CA ALA A 327 4.17 -26.78 25.66
C ALA A 327 2.98 -27.11 26.56
N SER A 328 2.23 -26.08 27.00
CA SER A 328 1.06 -26.25 27.85
C SER A 328 -0.08 -26.99 27.13
N LYS A 329 -0.27 -26.70 25.83
CA LYS A 329 -1.26 -27.39 25.01
C LYS A 329 -0.89 -28.86 24.81
N ALA A 330 0.37 -29.14 24.48
CA ALA A 330 0.90 -30.50 24.35
C ALA A 330 0.74 -31.30 25.65
N GLU A 331 1.01 -30.68 26.81
CA GLU A 331 0.81 -31.30 28.11
C GLU A 331 -0.67 -31.59 28.39
N SER A 332 -1.57 -30.64 28.09
CA SER A 332 -3.02 -30.80 28.30
C SER A 332 -3.64 -31.94 27.49
N LEU A 333 -3.07 -32.27 26.34
CA LEU A 333 -3.52 -33.34 25.45
C LEU A 333 -2.74 -34.65 25.63
N ASP A 334 -1.72 -34.66 26.51
CA ASP A 334 -0.74 -35.74 26.64
C ASP A 334 -0.07 -36.13 25.30
N ARG A 335 0.40 -35.13 24.54
CA ARG A 335 1.03 -35.32 23.22
C ARG A 335 2.44 -34.78 23.16
N LYS A 336 3.16 -35.16 22.10
CA LYS A 336 4.39 -34.50 21.68
C LYS A 336 4.15 -33.71 20.39
N LEU A 337 4.62 -32.47 20.33
CA LEU A 337 4.51 -31.61 19.15
C LEU A 337 5.89 -31.33 18.56
N MET A 338 6.00 -31.29 17.24
CA MET A 338 7.21 -30.79 16.57
C MET A 338 7.18 -29.26 16.56
N VAL A 339 8.27 -28.59 16.91
CA VAL A 339 8.33 -27.12 16.89
C VAL A 339 9.54 -26.66 16.10
N ARG A 340 9.26 -26.07 14.93
CA ARG A 340 10.29 -25.50 14.06
C ARG A 340 10.55 -24.06 14.45
N LEU A 341 11.73 -23.79 15.00
CA LEU A 341 12.17 -22.44 15.27
C LEU A 341 12.90 -21.87 14.05
N VAL A 342 12.35 -20.81 13.48
CA VAL A 342 12.96 -20.01 12.40
C VAL A 342 13.24 -18.60 12.92
N LYS A 343 14.01 -17.79 12.19
CA LYS A 343 14.09 -16.34 12.46
C LYS A 343 12.78 -15.67 12.03
N GLY A 344 12.52 -15.61 10.73
CA GLY A 344 11.32 -15.04 10.14
C GLY A 344 11.59 -14.64 8.69
N ALA A 345 10.54 -14.53 7.87
CA ALA A 345 10.64 -14.34 6.41
C ALA A 345 9.91 -13.10 5.88
N TYR A 346 9.24 -12.33 6.74
CA TYR A 346 8.35 -11.22 6.36
C TYR A 346 8.81 -9.86 6.93
N TRP A 347 10.07 -9.76 7.37
CA TRP A 347 10.51 -8.66 8.23
C TRP A 347 10.27 -7.26 7.62
N ASP A 348 10.63 -7.06 6.36
CA ASP A 348 10.44 -5.80 5.64
C ASP A 348 8.95 -5.44 5.44
N THR A 349 8.12 -6.46 5.18
CA THR A 349 6.66 -6.34 5.07
C THR A 349 6.07 -5.89 6.41
N GLU A 350 6.53 -6.45 7.52
CA GLU A 350 6.09 -6.05 8.87
C GLU A 350 6.49 -4.61 9.22
N ILE A 351 7.70 -4.18 8.83
CA ILE A 351 8.14 -2.78 8.99
C ILE A 351 7.24 -1.83 8.18
N LYS A 352 7.09 -2.09 6.87
CA LYS A 352 6.25 -1.26 5.98
C LYS A 352 4.82 -1.20 6.49
N ARG A 353 4.24 -2.34 6.85
CA ARG A 353 2.86 -2.43 7.34
C ARG A 353 2.64 -1.63 8.61
N ALA A 354 3.52 -1.75 9.61
CA ALA A 354 3.42 -0.97 10.84
C ALA A 354 3.50 0.55 10.60
N GLN A 355 4.37 0.99 9.68
CA GLN A 355 4.47 2.40 9.28
C GLN A 355 3.22 2.89 8.56
N VAL A 356 2.72 2.14 7.57
CA VAL A 356 1.48 2.45 6.84
C VAL A 356 0.31 2.56 7.81
N MET A 357 0.22 1.66 8.79
CA MET A 357 -0.83 1.66 9.81
C MET A 357 -0.66 2.76 10.85
N GLY A 358 0.50 3.42 10.96
CA GLY A 358 0.76 4.48 11.93
C GLY A 358 1.00 3.95 13.36
N LEU A 359 1.53 2.74 13.50
CA LEU A 359 1.73 2.07 14.79
C LEU A 359 2.97 2.61 15.53
N GLY A 360 2.88 2.67 16.87
CA GLY A 360 3.95 3.20 17.73
C GLY A 360 5.19 2.32 17.87
N GLY A 361 5.18 1.12 17.31
CA GLY A 361 6.28 0.17 17.35
C GLY A 361 6.11 -0.89 16.26
N PHE A 362 6.91 -1.94 16.34
CA PHE A 362 6.92 -3.02 15.35
C PHE A 362 6.56 -4.36 15.98
N PRO A 363 5.86 -5.24 15.25
CA PRO A 363 5.57 -6.59 15.71
C PRO A 363 6.77 -7.54 15.57
N VAL A 364 7.91 -7.02 15.10
CA VAL A 364 9.19 -7.69 14.89
C VAL A 364 10.33 -6.83 15.44
N LEU A 365 11.45 -7.47 15.80
CA LEU A 365 12.65 -6.81 16.28
C LEU A 365 13.35 -6.09 15.12
N THR A 366 13.77 -4.85 15.35
CA THR A 366 14.34 -3.98 14.31
C THR A 366 15.86 -4.13 14.18
N HIS A 367 16.52 -4.69 15.19
CA HIS A 367 17.92 -5.09 15.12
C HIS A 367 18.06 -6.57 14.74
N LYS A 368 18.87 -6.85 13.71
CA LYS A 368 19.17 -8.25 13.34
C LYS A 368 19.84 -9.03 14.50
N PRO A 369 20.84 -8.50 15.23
CA PRO A 369 21.40 -9.20 16.39
C PRO A 369 20.38 -9.48 17.50
N ALA A 370 19.35 -8.65 17.66
CA ALA A 370 18.27 -8.90 18.61
C ALA A 370 17.44 -10.14 18.21
N SER A 371 17.17 -10.32 16.91
CA SER A 371 16.54 -11.55 16.39
C SER A 371 17.42 -12.78 16.61
N ASP A 372 18.76 -12.65 16.49
CA ASP A 372 19.68 -13.75 16.76
C ASP A 372 19.67 -14.16 18.25
N VAL A 373 19.71 -13.18 19.16
CA VAL A 373 19.66 -13.43 20.61
C VAL A 373 18.30 -14.01 21.01
N ASN A 374 17.19 -13.49 20.48
CA ASN A 374 15.87 -14.03 20.77
C ASN A 374 15.71 -15.46 20.23
N TYR A 375 16.34 -15.79 19.09
CA TYR A 375 16.41 -17.17 18.61
C TYR A 375 17.15 -18.08 19.60
N ILE A 376 18.30 -17.64 20.14
CA ILE A 376 19.08 -18.43 21.12
C ILE A 376 18.26 -18.62 22.41
N ALA A 377 17.57 -17.59 22.89
CA ALA A 377 16.69 -17.68 24.06
C ALA A 377 15.55 -18.69 23.84
N CYS A 378 14.83 -18.57 22.73
CA CYS A 378 13.77 -19.49 22.34
C CYS A 378 14.29 -20.93 22.14
N ALA A 379 15.51 -21.09 21.62
CA ALA A 379 16.11 -22.39 21.43
C ALA A 379 16.41 -23.09 22.76
N ARG A 380 16.92 -22.35 23.75
CA ARG A 380 17.10 -22.85 25.11
C ARG A 380 15.77 -23.28 25.75
N GLN A 381 14.72 -22.47 25.58
CA GLN A 381 13.38 -22.78 26.06
C GLN A 381 12.85 -24.09 25.45
N LEU A 382 13.03 -24.29 24.14
CA LEU A 382 12.65 -25.53 23.45
C LEU A 382 13.45 -26.75 23.94
N LEU A 383 14.77 -26.62 24.13
CA LEU A 383 15.60 -27.70 24.69
C LEU A 383 15.14 -28.10 26.11
N ALA A 384 14.68 -27.12 26.91
CA ALA A 384 14.12 -27.37 28.23
C ALA A 384 12.75 -28.08 28.16
N ALA A 385 11.90 -27.73 27.18
CA ALA A 385 10.57 -28.28 26.97
C ALA A 385 10.53 -29.63 26.21
N ARG A 386 11.68 -30.28 25.99
CA ARG A 386 11.81 -31.47 25.11
C ARG A 386 10.97 -32.70 25.48
N ALA A 387 10.46 -32.73 26.72
CA ALA A 387 9.55 -33.76 27.19
C ALA A 387 8.23 -33.76 26.40
N ARG A 388 7.76 -32.58 25.99
CA ARG A 388 6.51 -32.38 25.25
C ARG A 388 6.71 -31.77 23.87
N LEU A 389 7.83 -31.14 23.61
CA LEU A 389 8.14 -30.53 22.31
C LEU A 389 9.33 -31.26 21.66
N TYR A 390 9.33 -31.44 20.36
CA TYR A 390 10.48 -31.90 19.59
C TYR A 390 11.08 -30.68 18.87
N PRO A 391 12.22 -30.13 19.33
CA PRO A 391 12.79 -28.93 18.75
C PRO A 391 13.39 -29.18 17.37
N GLN A 392 13.07 -28.30 16.41
CA GLN A 392 13.62 -28.33 15.06
C GLN A 392 14.24 -26.96 14.74
N PHE A 393 15.56 -26.85 14.78
CA PHE A 393 16.28 -25.58 14.65
C PHE A 393 16.60 -25.28 13.18
N ALA A 394 15.74 -24.50 12.52
CA ALA A 394 15.91 -24.09 11.14
C ALA A 394 16.80 -22.84 11.03
N THR A 395 18.05 -23.02 10.60
CA THR A 395 19.02 -21.92 10.46
C THR A 395 20.18 -22.29 9.54
N HIS A 396 20.72 -21.30 8.83
CA HIS A 396 21.96 -21.42 8.06
C HIS A 396 23.13 -20.67 8.71
N ASN A 397 22.92 -20.07 9.89
CA ASN A 397 23.93 -19.27 10.58
C ASN A 397 24.78 -20.15 11.51
N ALA A 398 26.10 -20.21 11.25
CA ALA A 398 27.02 -21.06 12.03
C ALA A 398 27.13 -20.66 13.51
N HIS A 399 26.99 -19.37 13.85
CA HIS A 399 26.96 -18.92 15.25
C HIS A 399 25.73 -19.45 15.98
N THR A 400 24.56 -19.34 15.36
CA THR A 400 23.33 -19.90 15.91
C THR A 400 23.43 -21.42 16.09
N VAL A 401 23.99 -22.15 15.12
CA VAL A 401 24.23 -23.60 15.23
C VAL A 401 25.17 -23.92 16.40
N ALA A 402 26.29 -23.22 16.51
CA ALA A 402 27.26 -23.43 17.59
C ALA A 402 26.63 -23.12 18.98
N ALA A 403 25.78 -22.10 19.07
CA ALA A 403 25.08 -21.75 20.30
C ALA A 403 24.10 -22.85 20.73
N VAL A 404 23.30 -23.38 19.79
CA VAL A 404 22.36 -24.48 20.05
C VAL A 404 23.11 -25.74 20.50
N LEU A 405 24.19 -26.13 19.81
CA LEU A 405 25.00 -27.29 20.18
C LEU A 405 25.60 -27.13 21.58
N HIS A 406 26.17 -25.96 21.87
CA HIS A 406 26.73 -25.66 23.19
C HIS A 406 25.67 -25.77 24.30
N MET A 407 24.48 -25.22 24.09
CA MET A 407 23.38 -25.33 25.06
C MET A 407 22.89 -26.76 25.22
N ALA A 408 22.77 -27.53 24.13
CA ALA A 408 22.37 -28.92 24.17
C ALA A 408 23.38 -29.78 24.97
N GLU A 409 24.68 -29.58 24.74
CA GLU A 409 25.75 -30.23 25.51
C GLU A 409 25.69 -29.87 27.00
N ALA A 410 25.59 -28.57 27.31
CA ALA A 410 25.50 -28.08 28.69
C ALA A 410 24.26 -28.62 29.43
N MET A 411 23.14 -28.77 28.72
CA MET A 411 21.88 -29.30 29.24
C MET A 411 21.79 -30.84 29.18
N ARG A 412 22.83 -31.52 28.66
CA ARG A 412 22.88 -32.98 28.46
C ARG A 412 21.71 -33.52 27.64
N VAL A 413 21.38 -32.82 26.56
CA VAL A 413 20.35 -33.23 25.60
C VAL A 413 20.96 -34.20 24.59
N ASP A 414 20.26 -35.31 24.32
CA ASP A 414 20.69 -36.29 23.33
C ASP A 414 20.57 -35.70 21.90
N PRO A 415 21.55 -35.90 21.00
CA PRO A 415 21.48 -35.46 19.61
C PRO A 415 20.25 -35.97 18.83
N ALA A 416 19.58 -37.03 19.28
CA ALA A 416 18.34 -37.55 18.69
C ALA A 416 17.06 -36.85 19.20
N ASP A 417 17.14 -36.07 20.29
CA ASP A 417 16.01 -35.36 20.89
C ASP A 417 15.69 -34.01 20.25
N PHE A 418 16.52 -33.56 19.31
CA PHE A 418 16.26 -32.41 18.45
C PHE A 418 16.76 -32.68 17.02
N GLU A 419 16.44 -31.78 16.09
CA GLU A 419 17.06 -31.77 14.76
C GLU A 419 17.42 -30.34 14.34
N PHE A 420 18.38 -30.22 13.44
CA PHE A 420 18.54 -29.01 12.64
C PHE A 420 17.69 -29.09 11.39
N GLN A 421 17.39 -27.94 10.81
CA GLN A 421 16.81 -27.87 9.48
C GLN A 421 17.52 -26.87 8.59
N ARG A 422 17.53 -27.17 7.30
CA ARG A 422 18.03 -26.29 6.25
C ARG A 422 17.09 -26.27 5.07
N LEU A 423 17.30 -25.31 4.19
CA LEU A 423 16.59 -25.21 2.93
C LEU A 423 17.34 -25.94 1.82
N HIS A 424 16.61 -26.55 0.90
CA HIS A 424 17.17 -27.16 -0.31
C HIS A 424 17.98 -26.14 -1.12
N GLY A 425 19.20 -26.49 -1.51
CA GLY A 425 20.10 -25.59 -2.25
C GLY A 425 20.85 -24.57 -1.38
N MET A 426 20.66 -24.55 -0.05
CA MET A 426 21.34 -23.61 0.85
C MET A 426 21.88 -24.30 2.13
N GLY A 427 23.08 -23.90 2.56
CA GLY A 427 23.70 -24.35 3.81
C GLY A 427 24.04 -25.84 3.85
N GLU A 428 24.24 -26.48 2.69
CA GLU A 428 24.59 -27.90 2.62
C GLU A 428 25.92 -28.17 3.31
N ALA A 429 26.97 -27.39 3.03
CA ALA A 429 28.29 -27.57 3.61
C ALA A 429 28.28 -27.47 5.15
N LEU A 430 27.59 -26.46 5.71
CA LEU A 430 27.45 -26.29 7.16
C LEU A 430 26.81 -27.54 7.80
N HIS A 431 25.66 -27.94 7.30
CA HIS A 431 24.89 -29.02 7.90
C HIS A 431 25.50 -30.39 7.63
N ASP A 432 26.26 -30.58 6.55
CA ASP A 432 27.06 -31.79 6.33
C ASP A 432 28.14 -31.97 7.40
N ILE A 433 28.81 -30.88 7.77
CA ILE A 433 29.83 -30.88 8.83
C ILE A 433 29.17 -31.21 10.18
N VAL A 434 28.07 -30.54 10.50
CA VAL A 434 27.33 -30.71 11.77
C VAL A 434 26.77 -32.13 11.88
N LEU A 435 26.12 -32.64 10.83
CA LEU A 435 25.57 -34.00 10.79
C LEU A 435 26.65 -35.06 11.07
N LYS A 436 27.82 -34.94 10.43
CA LYS A 436 28.92 -35.92 10.56
C LYS A 436 29.66 -35.82 11.89
N ARG A 437 29.87 -34.62 12.42
CA ARG A 437 30.66 -34.40 13.63
C ARG A 437 29.86 -34.59 14.91
N GLU A 438 28.62 -34.12 14.92
CA GLU A 438 27.81 -34.02 16.14
C GLU A 438 26.78 -35.17 16.26
N GLY A 439 26.55 -35.94 15.19
CA GLY A 439 25.58 -37.03 15.19
C GLY A 439 24.12 -36.59 15.32
N THR A 440 23.84 -35.28 15.18
CA THR A 440 22.48 -34.72 15.16
C THR A 440 21.72 -35.14 13.90
N ARG A 441 20.41 -34.87 13.86
CA ARG A 441 19.58 -35.02 12.65
C ARG A 441 19.53 -33.71 11.85
N CYS A 442 19.35 -33.80 10.54
CA CYS A 442 19.09 -32.64 9.69
C CYS A 442 17.95 -32.89 8.69
N ARG A 443 16.92 -32.04 8.73
CA ARG A 443 15.80 -32.08 7.78
C ARG A 443 15.94 -30.99 6.73
N ILE A 444 15.78 -31.36 5.46
CA ILE A 444 15.78 -30.45 4.32
C ILE A 444 14.34 -30.02 4.04
N TYR A 445 14.06 -28.73 4.20
CA TYR A 445 12.86 -28.09 3.68
C TYR A 445 12.99 -27.97 2.16
N ALA A 446 12.09 -28.57 1.40
CA ALA A 446 12.22 -28.74 -0.04
C ALA A 446 11.01 -28.20 -0.81
N PRO A 447 11.17 -27.10 -1.57
CA PRO A 447 10.12 -26.58 -2.43
C PRO A 447 9.77 -27.55 -3.57
N VAL A 448 8.47 -27.74 -3.81
CA VAL A 448 7.90 -28.64 -4.82
C VAL A 448 6.72 -27.96 -5.50
N GLY A 449 6.80 -27.77 -6.82
CA GLY A 449 5.70 -27.22 -7.59
C GLY A 449 6.14 -26.76 -8.98
N ALA A 450 5.17 -26.36 -9.80
CA ALA A 450 5.47 -25.87 -11.13
C ALA A 450 6.28 -24.57 -11.07
N HIS A 451 7.15 -24.35 -12.05
CA HIS A 451 7.98 -23.13 -12.07
C HIS A 451 7.16 -21.85 -12.03
N LYS A 452 5.94 -21.82 -12.59
CA LYS A 452 5.05 -20.65 -12.53
C LYS A 452 4.62 -20.29 -11.09
N ASP A 453 4.52 -21.28 -10.20
CA ASP A 453 4.09 -21.10 -8.81
C ASP A 453 5.27 -20.77 -7.88
N LEU A 454 6.51 -21.01 -8.34
CA LEU A 454 7.75 -20.81 -7.58
C LEU A 454 8.19 -19.35 -7.46
N LEU A 455 7.80 -18.49 -8.41
CA LEU A 455 8.58 -17.28 -8.67
C LEU A 455 8.25 -16.12 -7.73
N ALA A 456 6.99 -16.00 -7.30
CA ALA A 456 6.61 -15.05 -6.24
C ALA A 456 7.27 -15.42 -4.89
N TYR A 457 7.37 -16.72 -4.60
CA TYR A 457 8.11 -17.25 -3.46
C TYR A 457 9.63 -17.03 -3.58
N LEU A 458 10.16 -17.06 -4.81
CA LEU A 458 11.60 -17.03 -5.07
C LEU A 458 12.26 -15.74 -4.63
N VAL A 459 11.67 -14.57 -4.90
CA VAL A 459 12.27 -13.29 -4.51
C VAL A 459 12.39 -13.17 -3.00
N ARG A 460 11.33 -13.50 -2.25
CA ARG A 460 11.37 -13.52 -0.78
C ARG A 460 12.40 -14.52 -0.25
N ARG A 461 12.45 -15.73 -0.82
CA ARG A 461 13.43 -16.79 -0.50
C ARG A 461 14.88 -16.33 -0.68
N LEU A 462 15.09 -15.53 -1.71
CA LEU A 462 16.39 -15.00 -2.10
C LEU A 462 16.80 -13.81 -1.23
N LEU A 463 15.88 -12.91 -0.89
CA LEU A 463 16.14 -11.81 0.05
C LEU A 463 16.52 -12.31 1.45
N GLU A 464 15.88 -13.39 1.93
CA GLU A 464 16.20 -14.05 3.21
C GLU A 464 17.69 -14.41 3.34
N ASN A 465 18.33 -14.79 2.22
CA ASN A 465 19.70 -15.31 2.21
C ASN A 465 20.70 -14.41 1.44
N GLY A 466 20.21 -13.42 0.69
CA GLY A 466 20.99 -12.55 -0.18
C GLY A 466 21.21 -11.13 0.34
N ALA A 467 20.55 -10.73 1.43
CA ALA A 467 20.83 -9.44 2.08
C ALA A 467 22.31 -9.34 2.50
N ASN A 468 22.88 -8.12 2.49
CA ASN A 468 24.29 -7.90 2.87
C ASN A 468 24.60 -8.31 4.32
N SER A 469 23.60 -8.24 5.19
CA SER A 469 23.65 -8.72 6.58
C SER A 469 23.45 -10.24 6.71
N SER A 470 23.11 -10.94 5.62
CA SER A 470 22.88 -12.37 5.66
C SER A 470 24.20 -13.14 5.75
N PHE A 471 24.22 -14.11 6.65
CA PHE A 471 25.37 -14.98 6.86
C PHE A 471 25.79 -15.73 5.59
N VAL A 472 24.82 -16.14 4.76
CA VAL A 472 25.07 -16.88 3.50
C VAL A 472 25.81 -16.03 2.47
N ASN A 473 25.58 -14.72 2.45
CA ASN A 473 26.31 -13.81 1.58
C ASN A 473 27.76 -13.59 2.07
N GLN A 474 27.96 -13.46 3.40
CA GLN A 474 29.29 -13.19 3.97
C GLN A 474 30.20 -14.44 4.04
N ILE A 475 29.62 -15.64 4.14
CA ILE A 475 30.43 -16.86 4.29
C ILE A 475 31.26 -17.19 3.04
N VAL A 476 30.76 -16.84 1.86
CA VAL A 476 31.42 -17.07 0.57
C VAL A 476 32.48 -16.02 0.24
N ASP A 477 32.40 -14.83 0.82
CA ASP A 477 33.41 -13.79 0.65
C ASP A 477 34.67 -14.08 1.47
N LYS A 478 35.73 -14.55 0.80
CA LYS A 478 37.02 -14.85 1.43
C LYS A 478 37.74 -13.61 1.98
N ASN A 479 37.33 -12.40 1.62
CA ASN A 479 37.90 -11.16 2.14
C ASN A 479 37.38 -10.82 3.55
N VAL A 480 36.22 -11.36 3.94
CA VAL A 480 35.66 -11.16 5.29
C VAL A 480 36.23 -12.21 6.25
N PRO A 481 36.87 -11.84 7.38
CA PRO A 481 37.38 -12.81 8.35
C PRO A 481 36.28 -13.70 8.94
N PRO A 482 36.52 -15.02 9.17
CA PRO A 482 35.56 -15.92 9.80
C PRO A 482 34.97 -15.40 11.12
N GLU A 483 35.77 -14.69 11.91
CA GLU A 483 35.40 -14.09 13.19
C GLU A 483 34.39 -12.94 13.04
N THR A 484 34.42 -12.25 11.89
CA THR A 484 33.42 -11.23 11.53
C THR A 484 32.12 -11.90 11.07
N VAL A 485 32.21 -12.94 10.23
CA VAL A 485 31.04 -13.70 9.73
C VAL A 485 30.28 -14.38 10.86
N ALA A 486 31.01 -14.91 11.84
CA ALA A 486 30.48 -15.58 13.02
C ALA A 486 30.60 -14.73 14.30
N ALA A 487 30.47 -13.40 14.17
CA ALA A 487 30.56 -12.49 15.31
C ALA A 487 29.49 -12.78 16.38
N CYS A 488 29.84 -12.49 17.64
CA CYS A 488 28.94 -12.66 18.78
C CYS A 488 27.78 -11.64 18.73
N PRO A 489 26.51 -12.07 18.61
CA PRO A 489 25.38 -11.15 18.49
C PRO A 489 25.11 -10.37 19.79
N PHE A 490 25.52 -10.91 20.95
CA PHE A 490 25.38 -10.22 22.24
C PHE A 490 26.24 -8.95 22.31
N ALA A 491 27.47 -9.00 21.79
CA ALA A 491 28.37 -7.85 21.79
C ALA A 491 27.83 -6.71 20.91
N ALA A 492 27.12 -7.05 19.82
CA ALA A 492 26.47 -6.07 18.96
C ALA A 492 25.24 -5.38 19.60
N LEU A 493 24.77 -5.89 20.75
CA LEU A 493 23.66 -5.31 21.51
C LEU A 493 24.13 -4.58 22.77
N ASP A 494 25.43 -4.52 23.03
CA ASP A 494 25.97 -3.77 24.17
C ASP A 494 25.60 -2.29 24.05
N GLY A 495 24.84 -1.77 25.03
CA GLY A 495 24.37 -0.39 25.04
C GLY A 495 23.11 -0.11 24.21
N VAL A 496 22.51 -1.12 23.57
CA VAL A 496 21.22 -0.98 22.87
C VAL A 496 20.08 -0.95 23.90
N THR A 497 19.31 0.13 23.92
CA THR A 497 18.21 0.34 24.89
C THR A 497 16.84 0.50 24.24
N GLY A 498 16.72 0.35 22.92
CA GLY A 498 15.47 0.57 22.19
C GLY A 498 15.53 0.03 20.75
N GLY A 499 14.55 0.44 19.94
CA GLY A 499 14.50 0.09 18.51
C GLY A 499 15.59 0.76 17.67
N ASN A 500 15.76 0.29 16.44
CA ASN A 500 16.79 0.74 15.52
C ASN A 500 16.54 2.19 15.09
N PRO A 501 17.45 3.14 15.38
CA PRO A 501 17.23 4.55 15.08
C PRO A 501 17.17 4.86 13.57
N LYS A 502 17.59 3.94 12.71
CA LYS A 502 17.48 4.06 11.25
C LYS A 502 16.08 3.76 10.72
N ILE A 503 15.21 3.17 11.54
CA ILE A 503 13.85 2.80 11.15
C ILE A 503 12.87 3.65 11.93
N ALA A 504 12.25 4.62 11.26
CA ALA A 504 11.20 5.43 11.86
C ALA A 504 9.94 4.58 12.13
N ASN A 505 9.39 4.70 13.33
CA ASN A 505 8.07 4.14 13.68
C ASN A 505 6.94 4.93 12.98
N GLY A 506 5.69 4.52 13.19
CA GLY A 506 4.53 5.22 12.65
C GLY A 506 4.48 6.72 13.02
N PRO A 507 4.42 7.08 14.32
CA PRO A 507 4.39 8.47 14.79
C PRO A 507 5.48 9.38 14.24
N ASP A 508 6.70 8.87 14.08
CA ASP A 508 7.90 9.64 13.73
C ASP A 508 8.22 9.61 12.22
N LEU A 509 7.36 9.00 11.40
CA LEU A 509 7.60 8.74 9.98
C LEU A 509 7.93 9.98 9.14
N PHE A 510 7.36 11.14 9.50
CA PHE A 510 7.57 12.41 8.79
C PHE A 510 8.66 13.30 9.42
N GLY A 511 9.44 12.73 10.34
CA GLY A 511 10.55 13.41 11.01
C GLY A 511 10.10 14.62 11.85
N PRO A 512 10.97 15.62 12.04
CA PRO A 512 10.66 16.78 12.89
C PRO A 512 9.60 17.72 12.28
N ASN A 513 9.25 17.54 11.01
CA ASN A 513 8.30 18.42 10.31
C ASN A 513 6.90 18.32 10.90
N ARG A 514 6.45 17.10 11.23
CA ARG A 514 5.17 16.82 11.88
C ARG A 514 5.14 15.41 12.45
N ARG A 515 4.34 15.21 13.49
CA ARG A 515 3.94 13.87 13.95
C ARG A 515 2.92 13.27 12.98
N ASN A 516 3.03 11.98 12.70
CA ASN A 516 2.04 11.21 11.93
C ASN A 516 0.78 10.97 12.77
N ALA A 517 -0.38 10.84 12.13
CA ALA A 517 -1.61 10.39 12.77
C ALA A 517 -1.46 8.97 13.36
N ARG A 518 -1.93 8.79 14.60
CA ARG A 518 -1.89 7.52 15.32
C ARG A 518 -2.73 6.45 14.62
N GLY A 519 -2.18 5.24 14.57
CA GLY A 519 -2.86 4.02 14.15
C GLY A 519 -3.50 3.21 15.27
N TRP A 520 -4.41 2.32 14.85
CA TRP A 520 -4.90 1.18 15.64
C TRP A 520 -4.75 -0.08 14.79
N ASP A 521 -4.29 -1.16 15.40
CA ASP A 521 -4.15 -2.45 14.73
C ASP A 521 -5.46 -3.24 14.82
N LEU A 522 -6.21 -3.28 13.72
CA LEU A 522 -7.47 -4.05 13.61
C LEU A 522 -7.28 -5.58 13.64
N THR A 523 -6.05 -6.05 13.89
CA THR A 523 -5.71 -7.46 14.12
C THR A 523 -5.27 -7.73 15.57
N SER A 524 -5.12 -6.67 16.38
CA SER A 524 -4.80 -6.73 17.80
C SER A 524 -6.07 -6.82 18.63
N ALA A 525 -6.16 -7.81 19.52
CA ALA A 525 -7.29 -7.91 20.45
C ALA A 525 -7.36 -6.69 21.38
N GLN A 526 -6.21 -6.15 21.78
CA GLN A 526 -6.14 -4.96 22.64
C GLN A 526 -6.79 -3.74 21.97
N ASP A 527 -6.47 -3.49 20.70
CA ASP A 527 -7.02 -2.33 19.98
C ASP A 527 -8.48 -2.55 19.62
N LEU A 528 -8.87 -3.77 19.22
CA LEU A 528 -10.27 -4.11 18.97
C LEU A 528 -11.14 -3.93 20.23
N ASP A 529 -10.67 -4.37 21.40
CA ASP A 529 -11.36 -4.18 22.68
C ASP A 529 -11.44 -2.69 23.06
N ALA A 530 -10.35 -1.94 22.88
CA ALA A 530 -10.32 -0.50 23.12
C ALA A 530 -11.33 0.24 22.23
N ILE A 531 -11.37 -0.13 20.95
CA ILE A 531 -12.30 0.42 19.97
C ILE A 531 -13.75 0.05 20.29
N ALA A 532 -14.03 -1.21 20.60
CA ALA A 532 -15.37 -1.68 20.96
C ALA A 532 -15.88 -0.95 22.20
N LYS A 533 -15.04 -0.82 23.24
CA LYS A 533 -15.36 -0.07 24.46
C LYS A 533 -15.62 1.40 24.18
N ALA A 534 -14.77 2.05 23.38
CA ALA A 534 -14.86 3.49 23.11
C ALA A 534 -16.09 3.85 22.26
N ARG A 535 -16.54 2.95 21.38
CA ARG A 535 -17.74 3.18 20.56
C ARG A 535 -19.06 2.77 21.24
N ALA A 536 -19.01 1.91 22.26
CA ALA A 536 -20.20 1.26 22.81
C ALA A 536 -21.29 2.24 23.29
N GLU A 537 -20.89 3.34 23.96
CA GLU A 537 -21.86 4.36 24.42
C GLU A 537 -22.53 5.12 23.26
N TRP A 538 -21.94 5.07 22.07
CA TRP A 538 -22.40 5.79 20.87
C TRP A 538 -23.24 4.93 19.92
N GLU A 539 -23.39 3.63 20.20
CA GLU A 539 -24.13 2.68 19.35
C GLU A 539 -25.60 3.07 19.19
N THR A 540 -26.21 3.55 20.28
CA THR A 540 -27.62 3.98 20.32
C THR A 540 -27.78 5.46 20.64
N ALA A 541 -26.67 6.22 20.64
CA ALA A 541 -26.70 7.65 20.90
C ALA A 541 -27.55 8.38 19.85
N SER A 542 -28.29 9.39 20.31
CA SER A 542 -29.07 10.29 19.48
C SER A 542 -28.42 11.67 19.47
N PHE A 543 -28.33 12.28 18.29
CA PHE A 543 -27.63 13.52 18.04
C PHE A 543 -28.63 14.65 17.73
N THR A 544 -28.38 15.83 18.30
CA THR A 544 -29.08 17.05 17.93
C THR A 544 -28.08 17.97 17.24
N VAL A 545 -28.31 18.24 15.96
CA VAL A 545 -27.48 19.12 15.14
C VAL A 545 -28.26 20.40 14.87
N ALA A 546 -27.62 21.54 15.08
CA ALA A 546 -28.11 22.85 14.71
C ALA A 546 -26.96 23.70 14.17
N PRO A 547 -27.22 24.84 13.51
CA PRO A 547 -26.16 25.76 13.10
C PRO A 547 -25.26 26.17 14.29
N LEU A 548 -23.94 26.09 14.11
CA LEU A 548 -22.96 26.57 15.07
C LEU A 548 -22.39 27.89 14.54
N MET A 549 -22.87 29.00 15.09
CA MET A 549 -22.59 30.33 14.56
C MET A 549 -22.26 31.33 15.66
N ALA A 550 -21.70 32.48 15.28
CA ALA A 550 -21.53 33.64 16.13
C ALA A 550 -22.87 34.38 16.24
N GLY A 551 -23.70 33.93 17.17
CA GLY A 551 -25.05 34.44 17.39
C GLY A 551 -26.01 33.32 17.82
N THR A 552 -27.27 33.68 18.06
CA THR A 552 -28.32 32.72 18.38
C THR A 552 -28.94 32.21 17.09
N ALA A 553 -28.79 30.92 16.80
CA ALA A 553 -29.44 30.28 15.65
C ALA A 553 -30.96 30.28 15.83
N LYS A 554 -31.68 30.72 14.78
CA LYS A 554 -33.13 30.59 14.65
C LYS A 554 -33.53 29.18 14.26
N GLY A 555 -32.74 28.55 13.39
CA GLY A 555 -33.01 27.23 12.85
C GLY A 555 -34.06 27.26 11.74
N GLY A 556 -33.80 26.51 10.69
CA GLY A 556 -34.70 26.27 9.57
C GLY A 556 -35.47 24.94 9.71
N ALA A 557 -35.75 24.33 8.56
CA ALA A 557 -36.37 23.01 8.52
C ALA A 557 -35.52 21.96 9.24
N SER A 558 -36.17 21.05 9.94
CA SER A 558 -35.51 19.94 10.64
C SER A 558 -35.91 18.61 10.05
N HIS A 559 -34.97 17.67 9.97
CA HIS A 559 -35.22 16.30 9.52
C HIS A 559 -34.50 15.30 10.44
N THR A 560 -34.88 14.02 10.33
CA THR A 560 -34.22 12.94 11.07
C THR A 560 -33.10 12.36 10.22
N ALA A 561 -31.87 12.33 10.76
CA ALA A 561 -30.74 11.62 10.15
C ALA A 561 -30.94 10.10 10.27
N GLN A 562 -30.63 9.37 9.20
CA GLN A 562 -30.87 7.93 9.09
C GLN A 562 -29.56 7.17 8.88
N ASN A 563 -29.49 5.96 9.42
CA ASN A 563 -28.38 5.05 9.17
C ASN A 563 -28.56 4.37 7.80
N PRO A 564 -27.64 4.53 6.84
CA PRO A 564 -27.79 3.95 5.50
C PRO A 564 -27.78 2.42 5.49
N ALA A 565 -27.13 1.78 6.48
CA ALA A 565 -27.08 0.32 6.59
C ALA A 565 -28.34 -0.24 7.29
N ARG A 566 -28.92 0.55 8.21
CA ARG A 566 -30.08 0.15 9.03
C ARG A 566 -31.08 1.32 9.11
N PRO A 567 -31.95 1.55 8.12
CA PRO A 567 -32.82 2.73 8.07
C PRO A 567 -33.75 2.91 9.28
N GLY A 568 -33.99 1.84 10.06
CA GLY A 568 -34.70 1.91 11.35
C GLY A 568 -33.92 2.58 12.48
N ASP A 569 -32.59 2.60 12.42
CA ASP A 569 -31.69 3.31 13.34
C ASP A 569 -31.69 4.82 13.00
N ARG A 570 -32.45 5.58 13.79
CA ARG A 570 -32.56 7.04 13.67
C ARG A 570 -31.47 7.69 14.52
N LEU A 571 -30.51 8.33 13.85
CA LEU A 571 -29.36 8.94 14.53
C LEU A 571 -29.74 10.19 15.31
N GLY A 572 -30.82 10.87 14.97
CA GLY A 572 -31.27 12.06 15.68
C GLY A 572 -31.83 13.14 14.76
N THR A 573 -31.86 14.39 15.22
CA THR A 573 -32.50 15.51 14.52
C THR A 573 -31.47 16.51 14.03
N VAL A 574 -31.57 16.88 12.76
CA VAL A 574 -30.73 17.89 12.11
C VAL A 574 -31.60 19.08 11.76
N THR A 575 -31.32 20.22 12.38
CA THR A 575 -31.89 21.52 12.05
C THR A 575 -30.97 22.23 11.06
N GLN A 576 -31.50 22.54 9.88
CA GLN A 576 -30.78 23.28 8.85
C GLN A 576 -30.67 24.77 9.23
N ALA A 577 -29.73 25.49 8.63
CA ALA A 577 -29.61 26.93 8.73
C ALA A 577 -30.74 27.61 7.95
N SER A 578 -31.44 28.54 8.60
CA SER A 578 -32.40 29.41 7.92
C SER A 578 -31.69 30.51 7.11
N PRO A 579 -32.37 31.19 6.17
CA PRO A 579 -31.80 32.35 5.50
C PRO A 579 -31.34 33.47 6.47
N GLU A 580 -32.02 33.64 7.60
CA GLU A 580 -31.63 34.59 8.65
C GLU A 580 -30.34 34.16 9.36
N ASP A 581 -30.17 32.86 9.61
CA ASP A 581 -28.94 32.31 10.18
C ASP A 581 -27.75 32.52 9.25
N VAL A 582 -27.94 32.28 7.94
CA VAL A 582 -26.89 32.52 6.93
C VAL A 582 -26.48 33.98 6.91
N GLN A 583 -27.44 34.91 6.93
CA GLN A 583 -27.14 36.35 6.95
C GLN A 583 -26.43 36.79 8.24
N THR A 584 -26.84 36.24 9.38
CA THR A 584 -26.20 36.51 10.68
C THR A 584 -24.77 35.99 10.68
N ALA A 585 -24.54 34.76 10.20
CA ALA A 585 -23.21 34.17 10.12
C ALA A 585 -22.28 34.97 9.18
N LEU A 586 -22.78 35.37 8.01
CA LEU A 586 -22.04 36.23 7.07
C LEU A 586 -21.71 37.61 7.67
N ALA A 587 -22.59 38.17 8.49
CA ALA A 587 -22.37 39.46 9.14
C ALA A 587 -21.35 39.38 10.29
N ALA A 588 -21.32 38.25 11.01
CA ALA A 588 -20.42 38.04 12.14
C ALA A 588 -19.03 37.51 11.73
N ALA A 589 -18.91 36.87 10.57
CA ALA A 589 -17.66 36.26 10.11
C ALA A 589 -16.56 37.31 9.91
N HIS A 590 -15.37 37.03 10.44
CA HIS A 590 -14.18 37.86 10.21
C HIS A 590 -12.91 37.01 10.01
N PRO A 591 -11.86 37.56 9.37
CA PRO A 591 -10.56 36.89 9.26
C PRO A 591 -9.95 36.61 10.63
N TRP A 592 -9.18 35.52 10.76
CA TRP A 592 -8.62 35.13 12.04
C TRP A 592 -7.35 35.94 12.37
N GLY A 593 -7.51 37.00 13.16
CA GLY A 593 -6.41 37.92 13.53
C GLY A 593 -5.34 37.36 14.48
N THR A 594 -5.39 36.07 14.84
CA THR A 594 -4.37 35.41 15.68
C THR A 594 -3.11 35.15 14.87
N ASP A 595 -1.92 35.21 15.48
CA ASP A 595 -0.65 34.95 14.80
C ASP A 595 -0.50 33.50 14.30
N ALA A 596 0.34 33.27 13.29
CA ALA A 596 0.46 31.97 12.62
C ALA A 596 0.86 30.83 13.57
N ALA A 597 1.79 31.07 14.49
CA ALA A 597 2.24 30.06 15.44
C ALA A 597 1.11 29.66 16.41
N SER A 598 0.33 30.63 16.89
CA SER A 598 -0.84 30.34 17.72
C SER A 598 -1.93 29.59 16.96
N ARG A 599 -2.19 29.93 15.69
CA ARG A 599 -3.12 29.15 14.83
C ARG A 599 -2.62 27.72 14.64
N ALA A 600 -1.34 27.52 14.37
CA ALA A 600 -0.73 26.20 14.20
C ALA A 600 -0.85 25.35 15.48
N ARG A 601 -0.62 25.93 16.67
CA ARG A 601 -0.83 25.24 17.95
C ARG A 601 -2.28 24.81 18.15
N ILE A 602 -3.25 25.66 17.81
CA ILE A 602 -4.68 25.34 17.93
C ILE A 602 -5.08 24.21 16.98
N LEU A 603 -4.59 24.23 15.73
CA LEU A 603 -4.86 23.14 14.78
C LEU A 603 -4.21 21.82 15.24
N THR A 604 -3.01 21.88 15.82
CA THR A 604 -2.36 20.70 16.42
C THR A 604 -3.16 20.16 17.60
N GLN A 605 -3.67 21.04 18.47
CA GLN A 605 -4.54 20.66 19.59
C GLN A 605 -5.85 20.03 19.10
N ALA A 606 -6.43 20.53 18.00
CA ALA A 606 -7.60 19.92 17.38
C ALA A 606 -7.30 18.50 16.87
N ALA A 607 -6.10 18.27 16.34
CA ALA A 607 -5.66 16.96 15.88
C ALA A 607 -5.58 15.96 17.06
N ASP A 608 -5.06 16.41 18.20
CA ASP A 608 -5.00 15.59 19.41
C ASP A 608 -6.41 15.29 19.95
N LEU A 609 -7.32 16.28 19.94
CA LEU A 609 -8.73 16.06 20.31
C LEU A 609 -9.44 15.05 19.38
N TYR A 610 -9.11 15.03 18.09
CA TYR A 610 -9.68 14.04 17.18
C TYR A 610 -9.21 12.62 17.53
N GLU A 611 -7.91 12.45 17.85
CA GLU A 611 -7.37 11.17 18.32
C GLU A 611 -7.96 10.75 19.67
N ASP A 612 -8.16 11.69 20.60
CA ASP A 612 -8.75 11.42 21.93
C ASP A 612 -10.23 11.02 21.85
N HIS A 613 -10.96 11.55 20.85
CA HIS A 613 -12.38 11.29 20.63
C HIS A 613 -12.67 10.21 19.57
N PHE A 614 -11.70 9.36 19.24
CA PHE A 614 -11.81 8.35 18.17
C PHE A 614 -13.06 7.45 18.28
N GLY A 615 -13.48 7.08 19.50
CA GLY A 615 -14.64 6.20 19.71
C GLY A 615 -15.95 6.77 19.19
N ALA A 616 -16.22 8.05 19.49
CA ALA A 616 -17.38 8.77 19.00
C ALA A 616 -17.31 8.97 17.48
N ILE A 617 -16.12 9.33 16.97
CA ILE A 617 -15.89 9.54 15.55
C ILE A 617 -16.14 8.26 14.75
N PHE A 618 -15.60 7.12 15.17
CA PHE A 618 -15.81 5.84 14.50
C PHE A 618 -17.28 5.42 14.52
N ALA A 619 -17.97 5.63 15.65
CA ALA A 619 -19.40 5.33 15.76
C ALA A 619 -20.25 6.18 14.81
N ILE A 620 -19.98 7.49 14.74
CA ILE A 620 -20.71 8.39 13.84
C ILE A 620 -20.39 8.06 12.37
N LEU A 621 -19.12 7.85 12.00
CA LEU A 621 -18.75 7.51 10.62
C LEU A 621 -19.38 6.19 10.14
N ALA A 622 -19.45 5.17 11.01
CA ALA A 622 -20.12 3.91 10.69
C ALA A 622 -21.64 4.08 10.54
N ARG A 623 -22.27 4.80 11.47
CA ARG A 623 -23.74 4.94 11.51
C ARG A 623 -24.28 5.98 10.52
N GLU A 624 -23.58 7.08 10.28
CA GLU A 624 -24.04 8.19 9.44
C GLU A 624 -23.59 8.02 7.99
N ALA A 625 -22.32 7.68 7.79
CA ALA A 625 -21.71 7.60 6.45
C ALA A 625 -21.54 6.16 5.93
N GLY A 626 -21.92 5.15 6.72
CA GLY A 626 -21.84 3.74 6.31
C GLY A 626 -20.42 3.19 6.22
N LYS A 627 -19.44 3.79 6.90
CA LYS A 627 -18.02 3.43 6.76
C LYS A 627 -17.61 2.24 7.61
N THR A 628 -16.95 1.27 6.99
CA THR A 628 -16.31 0.15 7.68
C THR A 628 -15.27 0.65 8.69
N GLN A 629 -14.87 -0.21 9.63
CA GLN A 629 -13.89 0.17 10.65
C GLN A 629 -12.55 0.61 10.04
N ALA A 630 -12.10 -0.05 8.98
CA ALA A 630 -10.89 0.32 8.26
C ALA A 630 -11.03 1.69 7.58
N ASP A 631 -12.20 1.98 7.00
CA ASP A 631 -12.47 3.28 6.38
C ASP A 631 -12.58 4.41 7.40
N ALA A 632 -13.21 4.16 8.55
CA ALA A 632 -13.31 5.13 9.64
C ALA A 632 -11.94 5.46 10.26
N LEU A 633 -11.10 4.43 10.45
CA LEU A 633 -9.70 4.60 10.88
C LEU A 633 -8.90 5.43 9.87
N GLY A 634 -8.97 5.07 8.59
CA GLY A 634 -8.26 5.81 7.53
C GLY A 634 -8.69 7.27 7.46
N GLU A 635 -9.99 7.54 7.57
CA GLU A 635 -10.53 8.90 7.53
C GLU A 635 -10.16 9.74 8.76
N LEU A 636 -10.20 9.18 9.98
CA LEU A 636 -9.73 9.88 11.18
C LEU A 636 -8.26 10.29 11.02
N ARG A 637 -7.42 9.36 10.54
CA ARG A 637 -5.99 9.62 10.35
C ARG A 637 -5.75 10.71 9.30
N GLU A 638 -6.48 10.67 8.20
CA GLU A 638 -6.39 11.69 7.15
C GLU A 638 -6.78 13.10 7.69
N ALA A 639 -7.84 13.20 8.50
CA ALA A 639 -8.25 14.46 9.13
C ALA A 639 -7.18 15.02 10.09
N VAL A 640 -6.60 14.15 10.92
CA VAL A 640 -5.51 14.48 11.85
C VAL A 640 -4.26 14.92 11.07
N ASP A 641 -3.92 14.20 10.01
CA ASP A 641 -2.77 14.55 9.18
C ASP A 641 -2.96 15.91 8.49
N PHE A 642 -4.16 16.25 7.99
CA PHE A 642 -4.44 17.58 7.45
C PHE A 642 -4.20 18.69 8.48
N LEU A 643 -4.70 18.51 9.70
CA LEU A 643 -4.52 19.48 10.79
C LEU A 643 -3.05 19.69 11.11
N ARG A 644 -2.30 18.61 11.31
CA ARG A 644 -0.85 18.66 11.64
C ARG A 644 -0.02 19.18 10.48
N TYR A 645 -0.31 18.76 9.25
CA TYR A 645 0.42 19.18 8.06
C TYR A 645 0.24 20.67 7.78
N TYR A 646 -0.99 21.19 7.79
CA TYR A 646 -1.22 22.62 7.54
C TYR A 646 -0.79 23.51 8.70
N ALA A 647 -0.85 23.02 9.94
CA ALA A 647 -0.23 23.70 11.08
C ALA A 647 1.27 23.93 10.84
N GLY A 648 2.00 22.89 10.43
CA GLY A 648 3.44 22.98 10.14
C GLY A 648 3.79 23.91 8.97
N GLN A 649 2.87 24.08 8.02
CA GLN A 649 3.08 24.94 6.85
C GLN A 649 2.66 26.41 7.06
N ALA A 650 1.85 26.70 8.08
CA ALA A 650 1.22 28.02 8.28
C ALA A 650 2.22 29.17 8.45
N GLU A 651 3.34 28.93 9.14
CA GLU A 651 4.36 29.95 9.42
C GLU A 651 5.19 30.34 8.18
N SER A 652 5.18 29.51 7.13
CA SER A 652 5.91 29.78 5.88
C SER A 652 5.21 30.75 4.93
N LEU A 653 3.99 31.19 5.27
CA LEU A 653 3.16 32.04 4.40
C LEU A 653 3.65 33.49 4.40
N GLU A 654 3.97 34.02 3.22
CA GLU A 654 4.49 35.38 3.03
C GLU A 654 3.40 36.46 2.86
N HIS A 655 2.17 36.04 2.59
CA HIS A 655 1.06 36.91 2.21
C HIS A 655 -0.10 36.81 3.22
N PRO A 656 -0.84 37.90 3.44
CA PRO A 656 -1.96 37.90 4.38
C PRO A 656 -3.10 37.02 3.88
N ALA A 657 -3.98 36.63 4.81
CA ALA A 657 -5.25 35.96 4.50
C ALA A 657 -6.07 36.75 3.47
N ARG A 658 -6.88 36.05 2.66
CA ARG A 658 -7.80 36.71 1.71
C ARG A 658 -9.00 37.32 2.39
N GLY A 659 -9.54 36.66 3.42
CA GLY A 659 -10.69 37.15 4.17
C GLY A 659 -11.58 36.02 4.68
N ILE A 660 -12.82 35.94 4.18
CA ILE A 660 -13.78 34.88 4.50
C ILE A 660 -13.81 33.84 3.38
N PHE A 661 -13.67 32.57 3.73
CA PHE A 661 -13.84 31.43 2.85
C PHE A 661 -15.11 30.66 3.16
N THR A 662 -15.81 30.22 2.12
CA THR A 662 -16.82 29.18 2.25
C THR A 662 -16.20 27.82 1.94
N CYS A 663 -16.31 26.87 2.87
CA CYS A 663 -15.86 25.49 2.70
C CYS A 663 -17.07 24.57 2.52
N ILE A 664 -17.20 23.94 1.36
CA ILE A 664 -18.30 23.04 1.01
C ILE A 664 -17.73 21.64 0.79
N SER A 665 -18.09 20.71 1.66
CA SER A 665 -17.51 19.35 1.71
C SER A 665 -18.51 18.27 1.28
N PRO A 666 -18.02 17.12 0.77
CA PRO A 666 -18.86 16.02 0.32
C PRO A 666 -19.21 15.08 1.46
N TRP A 667 -20.16 14.17 1.22
CA TRP A 667 -20.61 13.17 2.19
C TRP A 667 -19.70 11.94 2.29
N ASN A 668 -18.83 11.72 1.31
CA ASN A 668 -18.06 10.48 1.21
C ASN A 668 -16.75 10.50 2.01
N PHE A 669 -16.23 11.68 2.32
CA PHE A 669 -15.20 11.91 3.33
C PHE A 669 -15.67 13.05 4.26
N PRO A 670 -16.71 12.78 5.05
CA PRO A 670 -17.42 13.82 5.78
C PRO A 670 -16.65 14.37 6.98
N LEU A 671 -15.55 13.72 7.38
CA LEU A 671 -14.60 14.22 8.37
C LEU A 671 -13.33 14.72 7.69
N ALA A 672 -12.64 13.90 6.89
CA ALA A 672 -11.30 14.24 6.41
C ALA A 672 -11.28 15.44 5.45
N ILE A 673 -12.10 15.42 4.39
CA ILE A 673 -12.14 16.52 3.42
C ILE A 673 -12.76 17.77 4.06
N PHE A 674 -13.80 17.60 4.90
CA PHE A 674 -14.39 18.67 5.69
C PHE A 674 -13.32 19.40 6.52
N THR A 675 -12.58 18.65 7.33
CA THR A 675 -11.51 19.19 8.17
C THR A 675 -10.36 19.73 7.34
N GLY A 676 -9.96 19.08 6.24
CA GLY A 676 -8.85 19.52 5.38
C GLY A 676 -9.08 20.89 4.75
N GLN A 677 -10.27 21.13 4.18
CA GLN A 677 -10.63 22.43 3.60
C GLN A 677 -10.62 23.54 4.68
N ILE A 678 -11.25 23.26 5.83
CA ILE A 678 -11.36 24.22 6.94
C ILE A 678 -9.98 24.53 7.52
N ALA A 679 -9.17 23.50 7.80
CA ALA A 679 -7.84 23.63 8.36
C ALA A 679 -6.92 24.42 7.43
N GLY A 680 -6.99 24.21 6.10
CA GLY A 680 -6.23 24.99 5.13
C GLY A 680 -6.56 26.49 5.17
N ALA A 681 -7.85 26.83 5.17
CA ALA A 681 -8.31 28.21 5.25
C ALA A 681 -7.91 28.88 6.59
N LEU A 682 -8.12 28.18 7.72
CA LEU A 682 -7.78 28.65 9.06
C LEU A 682 -6.27 28.82 9.25
N ALA A 683 -5.45 27.88 8.76
CA ALA A 683 -3.99 27.95 8.83
C ALA A 683 -3.47 29.23 8.16
N ALA A 684 -4.06 29.60 7.02
CA ALA A 684 -3.75 30.85 6.32
C ALA A 684 -4.35 32.12 6.96
N GLY A 685 -5.14 32.00 8.03
CA GLY A 685 -5.72 33.12 8.79
C GLY A 685 -7.08 33.62 8.29
N ASN A 686 -7.79 32.83 7.48
CA ASN A 686 -9.12 33.19 6.99
C ASN A 686 -10.22 32.86 8.02
N GLY A 687 -11.33 33.58 7.95
CA GLY A 687 -12.59 33.15 8.56
C GLY A 687 -13.27 32.11 7.65
N VAL A 688 -14.06 31.22 8.22
CA VAL A 688 -14.64 30.05 7.52
C VAL A 688 -16.13 29.92 7.79
N LEU A 689 -16.90 29.83 6.72
CA LEU A 689 -18.29 29.40 6.70
C LEU A 689 -18.34 27.97 6.14
N ALA A 690 -18.51 26.99 7.01
CA ALA A 690 -18.50 25.59 6.68
C ALA A 690 -19.91 25.07 6.38
N LYS A 691 -20.11 24.50 5.19
CA LYS A 691 -21.35 23.87 4.74
C LYS A 691 -21.06 22.39 4.45
N PRO A 692 -21.46 21.46 5.33
CA PRO A 692 -21.27 20.03 5.08
C PRO A 692 -22.32 19.50 4.08
N ALA A 693 -22.10 18.31 3.54
CA ALA A 693 -23.13 17.60 2.79
C ALA A 693 -24.34 17.29 3.68
N GLU A 694 -25.53 17.31 3.09
CA GLU A 694 -26.79 17.13 3.83
C GLU A 694 -26.97 15.72 4.39
N GLN A 695 -26.27 14.73 3.83
CA GLN A 695 -26.25 13.34 4.30
C GLN A 695 -25.39 13.13 5.56
N THR A 696 -24.42 14.01 5.83
CA THR A 696 -23.42 13.80 6.91
C THR A 696 -23.20 15.00 7.86
N PRO A 697 -24.28 15.63 8.37
CA PRO A 697 -24.17 16.83 9.21
C PRO A 697 -23.73 16.55 10.67
N ILE A 698 -23.90 15.34 11.20
CA ILE A 698 -23.59 14.98 12.60
C ILE A 698 -22.08 14.96 12.81
N ILE A 699 -21.33 14.26 11.95
CA ILE A 699 -19.87 14.24 12.07
C ILE A 699 -19.27 15.62 11.87
N ALA A 700 -19.78 16.41 10.92
CA ALA A 700 -19.34 17.79 10.69
C ALA A 700 -19.61 18.69 11.91
N HIS A 701 -20.77 18.53 12.55
CA HIS A 701 -21.11 19.22 13.80
C HIS A 701 -20.19 18.82 14.95
N TYR A 702 -19.92 17.53 15.10
CA TYR A 702 -19.01 17.02 16.12
C TYR A 702 -17.58 17.53 15.93
N ALA A 703 -17.07 17.46 14.69
CA ALA A 703 -15.77 17.96 14.27
C ALA A 703 -15.61 19.48 14.52
N THR A 704 -16.64 20.26 14.21
CA THR A 704 -16.66 21.72 14.46
C THR A 704 -16.63 22.02 15.96
N ARG A 705 -17.38 21.26 16.77
CA ARG A 705 -17.35 21.40 18.23
C ARG A 705 -15.93 21.18 18.79
N LEU A 706 -15.22 20.16 18.29
CA LEU A 706 -13.84 19.89 18.70
C LEU A 706 -12.86 20.98 18.23
N LEU A 707 -13.05 21.56 17.04
CA LEU A 707 -12.26 22.72 16.59
C LEU A 707 -12.46 23.95 17.49
N HIS A 708 -13.69 24.20 17.93
CA HIS A 708 -13.97 25.25 18.93
C HIS A 708 -13.33 24.94 20.27
N GLU A 709 -13.41 23.69 20.72
CA GLU A 709 -12.79 23.22 21.97
C GLU A 709 -11.27 23.39 21.94
N ALA A 710 -10.63 23.17 20.78
CA ALA A 710 -9.21 23.42 20.58
C ALA A 710 -8.82 24.91 20.65
N GLY A 711 -9.79 25.82 20.46
CA GLY A 711 -9.59 27.27 20.56
C GLY A 711 -9.90 28.06 19.28
N VAL A 712 -10.49 27.47 18.24
CA VAL A 712 -10.96 28.23 17.07
C VAL A 712 -12.17 29.08 17.48
N PRO A 713 -12.13 30.43 17.36
CA PRO A 713 -13.25 31.28 17.74
C PRO A 713 -14.53 31.01 16.94
N ARG A 714 -15.71 31.22 17.55
CA ARG A 714 -17.02 30.98 16.91
C ARG A 714 -17.34 31.94 15.76
N ASP A 715 -16.80 33.14 15.78
CA ASP A 715 -16.90 34.14 14.71
C ASP A 715 -15.88 33.90 13.59
N VAL A 716 -14.86 33.08 13.84
CA VAL A 716 -13.88 32.63 12.85
C VAL A 716 -14.34 31.37 12.12
N LEU A 717 -14.95 30.40 12.81
CA LEU A 717 -15.48 29.18 12.19
C LEU A 717 -16.97 29.04 12.50
N GLN A 718 -17.80 28.97 11.47
CA GLN A 718 -19.24 28.80 11.63
C GLN A 718 -19.74 27.64 10.77
N LEU A 719 -20.54 26.74 11.34
CA LEU A 719 -21.16 25.61 10.65
C LEU A 719 -22.61 25.93 10.29
N LEU A 720 -22.93 25.76 9.01
CA LEU A 720 -24.26 26.01 8.45
C LEU A 720 -24.76 24.74 7.75
N PRO A 721 -25.37 23.79 8.48
CA PRO A 721 -26.00 22.62 7.88
C PRO A 721 -27.16 23.03 6.97
N GLY A 722 -27.34 22.38 5.82
CA GLY A 722 -28.41 22.72 4.89
C GLY A 722 -28.22 22.06 3.53
N ASP A 723 -29.14 22.27 2.61
CA ASP A 723 -29.00 21.78 1.24
C ASP A 723 -28.12 22.72 0.38
N GLY A 724 -27.72 22.23 -0.80
CA GLY A 724 -26.92 23.03 -1.74
C GLY A 724 -27.68 24.19 -2.38
N ALA A 725 -28.98 24.00 -2.67
CA ALA A 725 -29.81 24.95 -3.41
C ALA A 725 -30.16 26.21 -2.59
N THR A 726 -30.17 26.11 -1.27
CA THR A 726 -30.49 27.20 -0.35
C THR A 726 -29.24 27.74 0.32
N VAL A 727 -28.64 26.99 1.26
CA VAL A 727 -27.51 27.44 2.06
C VAL A 727 -26.24 27.57 1.21
N GLY A 728 -25.93 26.56 0.39
CA GLY A 728 -24.75 26.59 -0.49
C GLY A 728 -24.79 27.74 -1.49
N ALA A 729 -25.93 27.91 -2.18
CA ALA A 729 -26.15 29.00 -3.14
C ALA A 729 -26.07 30.38 -2.48
N ALA A 730 -26.66 30.56 -1.30
CA ALA A 730 -26.62 31.83 -0.58
C ALA A 730 -25.19 32.24 -0.20
N LEU A 731 -24.35 31.29 0.25
CA LEU A 731 -22.96 31.55 0.61
C LEU A 731 -22.10 31.88 -0.63
N THR A 732 -22.26 31.11 -1.70
CA THR A 732 -21.49 31.27 -2.95
C THR A 732 -21.92 32.48 -3.78
N SER A 733 -22.99 33.17 -3.39
CA SER A 733 -23.55 34.35 -4.05
C SER A 733 -23.47 35.62 -3.20
N ASP A 734 -22.78 35.61 -2.05
CA ASP A 734 -22.67 36.79 -1.18
C ASP A 734 -21.33 37.52 -1.39
N PRO A 735 -21.34 38.85 -1.66
CA PRO A 735 -20.12 39.61 -1.96
C PRO A 735 -19.15 39.76 -0.77
N ARG A 736 -19.56 39.39 0.46
CA ARG A 736 -18.67 39.36 1.63
C ARG A 736 -17.72 38.16 1.62
N VAL A 737 -18.02 37.12 0.84
CA VAL A 737 -17.15 35.94 0.70
C VAL A 737 -16.01 36.23 -0.26
N ASN A 738 -14.78 35.87 0.14
CA ASN A 738 -13.55 36.18 -0.59
C ASN A 738 -12.96 34.99 -1.34
N GLY A 739 -13.51 33.78 -1.16
CA GLY A 739 -13.11 32.57 -1.87
C GLY A 739 -13.95 31.37 -1.46
N VAL A 740 -13.92 30.32 -2.27
CA VAL A 740 -14.66 29.07 -2.03
C VAL A 740 -13.72 27.87 -2.17
N ALA A 741 -13.73 26.98 -1.19
CA ALA A 741 -13.16 25.65 -1.29
C ALA A 741 -14.32 24.64 -1.38
N PHE A 742 -14.40 23.93 -2.49
CA PHE A 742 -15.47 23.00 -2.82
C PHE A 742 -14.90 21.63 -3.17
N THR A 743 -15.55 20.57 -2.69
CA THR A 743 -15.31 19.22 -3.17
C THR A 743 -16.64 18.52 -3.41
N GLY A 744 -16.84 17.99 -4.62
CA GLY A 744 -18.10 17.37 -5.03
C GLY A 744 -18.19 17.15 -6.55
N SER A 745 -19.39 17.19 -7.13
CA SER A 745 -19.55 16.94 -8.58
C SER A 745 -19.06 18.10 -9.46
N THR A 746 -18.59 17.78 -10.65
CA THR A 746 -18.17 18.78 -11.66
C THR A 746 -19.31 19.75 -12.03
N GLU A 747 -20.54 19.26 -12.09
CA GLU A 747 -21.74 20.06 -12.38
C GLU A 747 -22.00 21.11 -11.30
N THR A 748 -21.85 20.71 -10.03
CA THR A 748 -22.01 21.62 -8.90
C THR A 748 -20.87 22.64 -8.87
N ALA A 749 -19.63 22.23 -9.13
CA ALA A 749 -18.49 23.14 -9.20
C ALA A 749 -18.68 24.22 -10.29
N LYS A 750 -19.17 23.84 -11.48
CA LYS A 750 -19.52 24.80 -12.55
C LYS A 750 -20.63 25.76 -12.12
N SER A 751 -21.65 25.25 -11.44
CA SER A 751 -22.75 26.09 -10.91
C SER A 751 -22.24 27.11 -9.88
N ILE A 752 -21.33 26.69 -9.00
CA ILE A 752 -20.66 27.57 -8.03
C ILE A 752 -19.82 28.62 -8.76
N GLN A 753 -19.03 28.23 -9.76
CA GLN A 753 -18.22 29.15 -10.56
C GLN A 753 -19.09 30.24 -11.21
N ALA A 754 -20.24 29.88 -11.77
CA ALA A 754 -21.17 30.81 -12.38
C ALA A 754 -21.74 31.82 -11.36
N ALA A 755 -22.19 31.33 -10.20
CA ALA A 755 -22.67 32.20 -9.12
C ALA A 755 -21.58 33.16 -8.61
N MET A 756 -20.37 32.65 -8.40
CA MET A 756 -19.23 33.47 -7.99
C MET A 756 -18.88 34.55 -9.02
N ALA A 757 -18.87 34.21 -10.30
CA ALA A 757 -18.59 35.16 -11.38
C ALA A 757 -19.64 36.28 -11.46
N GLU A 758 -20.89 36.02 -11.07
CA GLU A 758 -21.96 37.00 -11.04
C GLU A 758 -21.93 37.88 -9.80
N HIS A 759 -21.60 37.33 -8.63
CA HIS A 759 -21.85 37.98 -7.35
C HIS A 759 -20.60 38.36 -6.55
N LEU A 760 -19.55 37.53 -6.54
CA LEU A 760 -18.34 37.78 -5.73
C LEU A 760 -17.41 38.80 -6.41
N ALA A 761 -16.29 39.11 -5.75
CA ALA A 761 -15.20 39.83 -6.39
C ALA A 761 -14.68 39.00 -7.59
N PRO A 762 -14.46 39.59 -8.79
CA PRO A 762 -14.19 38.81 -10.00
C PRO A 762 -12.96 37.88 -9.95
N GLY A 763 -11.98 38.15 -9.07
CA GLY A 763 -10.81 37.30 -8.84
C GLY A 763 -10.86 36.46 -7.56
N ALA A 764 -12.04 36.28 -6.94
CA ALA A 764 -12.20 35.39 -5.80
C ALA A 764 -11.84 33.95 -6.21
N PRO A 765 -10.89 33.27 -5.54
CA PRO A 765 -10.49 31.92 -5.92
C PRO A 765 -11.58 30.90 -5.64
N LEU A 766 -11.74 29.98 -6.58
CA LEU A 766 -12.44 28.72 -6.40
C LEU A 766 -11.39 27.60 -6.40
N ILE A 767 -11.29 26.89 -5.28
CA ILE A 767 -10.60 25.59 -5.22
C ILE A 767 -11.70 24.54 -5.37
N ALA A 768 -11.82 23.93 -6.54
CA ALA A 768 -12.81 22.90 -6.80
C ALA A 768 -12.11 21.58 -7.10
N GLU A 769 -12.25 20.61 -6.18
CA GLU A 769 -11.82 19.23 -6.39
C GLU A 769 -13.04 18.38 -6.75
N THR A 770 -12.99 17.68 -7.87
CA THR A 770 -14.17 17.03 -8.46
C THR A 770 -13.93 15.54 -8.74
N GLY A 771 -14.88 14.89 -9.41
CA GLY A 771 -14.83 13.44 -9.69
C GLY A 771 -13.79 13.02 -10.72
N GLY A 772 -13.76 11.72 -11.03
CA GLY A 772 -12.83 11.14 -11.99
C GLY A 772 -13.35 9.89 -12.67
N LEU A 773 -13.04 9.72 -13.96
CA LEU A 773 -13.10 8.44 -14.65
C LEU A 773 -11.74 7.74 -14.52
N ASN A 774 -11.47 7.22 -13.32
CA ASN A 774 -10.15 6.67 -13.00
C ASN A 774 -9.94 5.30 -13.65
N ALA A 775 -8.77 5.12 -14.25
CA ALA A 775 -8.40 3.90 -14.94
C ALA A 775 -7.23 3.17 -14.26
N MET A 776 -7.19 1.85 -14.43
CA MET A 776 -6.02 1.04 -14.08
C MET A 776 -5.64 0.16 -15.27
N ILE A 777 -4.35 0.06 -15.57
CA ILE A 777 -3.82 -0.87 -16.58
C ILE A 777 -3.10 -2.02 -15.87
N VAL A 778 -3.45 -3.25 -16.22
CA VAL A 778 -2.76 -4.48 -15.80
C VAL A 778 -2.22 -5.17 -17.04
N ASP A 779 -0.89 -5.24 -17.14
CA ASP A 779 -0.22 -5.94 -18.22
C ASP A 779 0.11 -7.41 -17.88
N SER A 780 0.67 -8.14 -18.83
CA SER A 780 1.00 -9.56 -18.67
C SER A 780 2.17 -9.86 -17.72
N THR A 781 2.89 -8.84 -17.26
CA THR A 781 4.00 -8.99 -16.29
C THR A 781 3.56 -8.81 -14.84
N ALA A 782 2.37 -8.24 -14.63
CA ALA A 782 1.79 -8.06 -13.30
C ALA A 782 1.61 -9.40 -12.58
N LEU A 783 1.79 -9.41 -11.25
CA LEU A 783 1.43 -10.56 -10.44
C LEU A 783 -0.10 -10.54 -10.20
N PRO A 784 -0.88 -11.49 -10.74
CA PRO A 784 -2.35 -11.43 -10.68
C PRO A 784 -2.88 -11.34 -9.25
N GLU A 785 -2.26 -12.04 -8.30
CA GLU A 785 -2.70 -12.08 -6.90
C GLU A 785 -2.55 -10.73 -6.18
N GLN A 786 -1.58 -9.89 -6.59
CA GLN A 786 -1.43 -8.53 -6.08
C GLN A 786 -2.40 -7.57 -6.78
N ALA A 787 -2.46 -7.64 -8.12
CA ALA A 787 -3.32 -6.79 -8.91
C ALA A 787 -4.82 -7.02 -8.61
N VAL A 788 -5.27 -8.27 -8.40
CA VAL A 788 -6.65 -8.57 -7.98
C VAL A 788 -6.96 -7.96 -6.61
N ARG A 789 -6.07 -8.11 -5.61
CA ARG A 789 -6.23 -7.48 -4.29
C ARG A 789 -6.42 -5.96 -4.43
N ASP A 790 -5.58 -5.34 -5.25
CA ASP A 790 -5.54 -3.89 -5.42
C ASP A 790 -6.71 -3.37 -6.25
N VAL A 791 -7.20 -4.14 -7.23
CA VAL A 791 -8.44 -3.89 -7.98
C VAL A 791 -9.65 -3.94 -7.07
N LEU A 792 -9.78 -4.98 -6.22
CA LEU A 792 -10.90 -5.12 -5.29
C LEU A 792 -10.97 -3.93 -4.32
N ALA A 793 -9.83 -3.60 -3.70
CA ALA A 793 -9.74 -2.43 -2.82
C ALA A 793 -10.09 -1.14 -3.57
N SER A 794 -9.50 -0.93 -4.75
CA SER A 794 -9.70 0.32 -5.49
C SER A 794 -11.13 0.49 -6.03
N ALA A 795 -11.80 -0.59 -6.41
CA ALA A 795 -13.13 -0.53 -7.04
C ALA A 795 -14.28 -0.57 -6.02
N PHE A 796 -14.13 -1.37 -4.95
CA PHE A 796 -15.27 -1.73 -4.11
C PHE A 796 -15.17 -1.24 -2.66
N GLN A 797 -13.97 -0.94 -2.13
CA GLN A 797 -13.84 -0.40 -0.77
C GLN A 797 -14.68 0.88 -0.62
N SER A 798 -15.33 1.03 0.53
CA SER A 798 -16.33 2.09 0.79
C SER A 798 -17.51 2.08 -0.20
N ALA A 799 -17.90 0.89 -0.69
CA ALA A 799 -18.88 0.70 -1.76
C ALA A 799 -18.55 1.49 -3.04
N GLY A 800 -17.26 1.66 -3.36
CA GLY A 800 -16.81 2.44 -4.53
C GLY A 800 -17.11 3.93 -4.44
N GLN A 801 -17.48 4.46 -3.26
CA GLN A 801 -17.84 5.86 -3.03
C GLN A 801 -16.61 6.74 -2.75
N ARG A 802 -15.51 6.50 -3.45
CA ARG A 802 -14.30 7.34 -3.38
C ARG A 802 -14.13 8.04 -4.72
N CYS A 803 -13.77 9.32 -4.71
CA CYS A 803 -13.41 10.02 -5.94
C CYS A 803 -12.22 9.35 -6.63
N SER A 804 -11.33 8.69 -5.87
CA SER A 804 -10.19 7.91 -6.36
C SER A 804 -10.51 6.47 -6.80
N ALA A 805 -11.76 6.02 -6.67
CA ALA A 805 -12.11 4.62 -6.93
C ALA A 805 -11.89 4.23 -8.39
N LEU A 806 -11.47 2.98 -8.62
CA LEU A 806 -11.26 2.43 -9.95
C LEU A 806 -12.58 2.28 -10.69
N ARG A 807 -12.71 2.96 -11.83
CA ARG A 807 -13.91 2.93 -12.68
C ARG A 807 -13.73 2.03 -13.89
N CYS A 808 -12.55 2.06 -14.52
CA CYS A 808 -12.26 1.27 -15.71
C CYS A 808 -10.92 0.52 -15.58
N LEU A 809 -10.99 -0.81 -15.53
CA LEU A 809 -9.82 -1.70 -15.55
C LEU A 809 -9.55 -2.14 -16.99
N TYR A 810 -8.33 -1.88 -17.47
CA TYR A 810 -7.79 -2.42 -18.70
C TYR A 810 -6.89 -3.61 -18.39
N ILE A 811 -7.24 -4.77 -18.93
CA ILE A 811 -6.45 -6.00 -18.76
C ILE A 811 -5.86 -6.38 -20.12
N GLN A 812 -4.55 -6.67 -20.15
CA GLN A 812 -3.94 -7.16 -21.38
C GLN A 812 -4.59 -8.48 -21.79
N GLN A 813 -4.97 -8.58 -23.06
CA GLN A 813 -5.77 -9.67 -23.60
C GLN A 813 -5.17 -11.06 -23.32
N ASP A 814 -3.84 -11.17 -23.31
CA ASP A 814 -3.11 -12.43 -23.13
C ASP A 814 -3.28 -13.06 -21.74
N VAL A 815 -3.65 -12.27 -20.72
CA VAL A 815 -3.83 -12.73 -19.32
C VAL A 815 -5.25 -12.54 -18.81
N ALA A 816 -6.14 -11.96 -19.63
CA ALA A 816 -7.46 -11.51 -19.18
C ALA A 816 -8.35 -12.63 -18.62
N GLU A 817 -8.35 -13.83 -19.21
CA GLU A 817 -9.23 -14.93 -18.77
C GLU A 817 -8.86 -15.48 -17.38
N GLU A 818 -7.56 -15.75 -17.16
CA GLU A 818 -7.06 -16.21 -15.86
C GLU A 818 -7.22 -15.11 -14.79
N PHE A 819 -6.95 -13.86 -15.17
CA PHE A 819 -7.12 -12.71 -14.27
C PHE A 819 -8.58 -12.50 -13.87
N GLU A 820 -9.52 -12.49 -14.83
CA GLU A 820 -10.94 -12.33 -14.57
C GLU A 820 -11.49 -13.46 -13.71
N THR A 821 -11.05 -14.71 -13.94
CA THR A 821 -11.44 -15.85 -13.10
C THR A 821 -11.04 -15.65 -11.64
N MET A 822 -9.79 -15.22 -11.39
CA MET A 822 -9.30 -14.93 -10.05
C MET A 822 -10.03 -13.72 -9.44
N LEU A 823 -10.26 -12.67 -10.22
CA LEU A 823 -10.97 -11.47 -9.78
C LEU A 823 -12.39 -11.80 -9.32
N PHE A 824 -13.16 -12.51 -10.15
CA PHE A 824 -14.55 -12.86 -9.84
C PHE A 824 -14.64 -13.81 -8.64
N GLY A 825 -13.78 -14.82 -8.58
CA GLY A 825 -13.73 -15.71 -7.42
C GLY A 825 -13.30 -14.99 -6.13
N ALA A 826 -12.50 -13.92 -6.22
CA ALA A 826 -12.14 -13.11 -5.05
C ALA A 826 -13.24 -12.10 -4.68
N MET A 827 -14.02 -11.62 -5.67
CA MET A 827 -15.24 -10.85 -5.42
C MET A 827 -16.25 -11.66 -4.60
N ASP A 828 -16.42 -12.96 -4.91
CA ASP A 828 -17.35 -13.85 -4.20
C ASP A 828 -17.05 -13.97 -2.69
N GLU A 829 -15.85 -13.61 -2.28
CA GLU A 829 -15.42 -13.69 -0.89
C GLU A 829 -15.72 -12.42 -0.08
N LEU A 830 -16.22 -11.35 -0.71
CA LEU A 830 -16.56 -10.08 -0.06
C LEU A 830 -17.87 -10.18 0.75
N ARG A 831 -17.83 -9.68 1.98
CA ARG A 831 -19.01 -9.58 2.85
C ARG A 831 -19.62 -8.19 2.82
N LEU A 832 -20.87 -8.12 2.40
CA LEU A 832 -21.71 -6.94 2.50
C LEU A 832 -22.50 -6.98 3.80
N GLY A 833 -22.59 -5.85 4.50
CA GLY A 833 -23.35 -5.81 5.74
C GLY A 833 -23.23 -4.49 6.51
N ASP A 834 -23.62 -4.56 7.79
CA ASP A 834 -23.53 -3.44 8.71
C ASP A 834 -22.04 -3.09 8.98
N PRO A 835 -21.60 -1.86 8.67
CA PRO A 835 -20.21 -1.45 8.86
C PRO A 835 -19.76 -1.39 10.33
N TRP A 836 -20.68 -1.51 11.29
CA TRP A 836 -20.34 -1.66 12.71
C TRP A 836 -19.46 -2.90 12.97
N HIS A 837 -19.68 -3.98 12.23
CA HIS A 837 -18.96 -5.24 12.41
C HIS A 837 -17.63 -5.25 11.64
N LEU A 838 -16.58 -5.81 12.26
CA LEU A 838 -15.25 -5.92 11.65
C LEU A 838 -15.26 -6.80 10.39
N ALA A 839 -16.14 -7.80 10.34
CA ALA A 839 -16.26 -8.75 9.24
C ALA A 839 -16.89 -8.17 7.95
N THR A 840 -17.41 -6.94 8.00
CA THR A 840 -18.01 -6.27 6.85
C THR A 840 -16.93 -5.63 6.00
N ASP A 841 -16.83 -6.06 4.73
CA ASP A 841 -15.91 -5.48 3.75
C ASP A 841 -16.53 -4.29 3.03
N ILE A 842 -17.82 -4.40 2.70
CA ILE A 842 -18.54 -3.42 1.88
C ILE A 842 -19.80 -2.95 2.63
N GLY A 843 -19.82 -1.67 2.99
CA GLY A 843 -20.98 -1.00 3.58
C GLY A 843 -22.06 -0.60 2.55
N PRO A 844 -23.08 0.15 2.99
CA PRO A 844 -24.14 0.66 2.10
C PRO A 844 -23.65 1.82 1.22
N VAL A 845 -24.42 2.14 0.18
CA VAL A 845 -24.37 3.47 -0.44
C VAL A 845 -25.11 4.49 0.42
N ILE A 846 -24.79 5.78 0.25
CA ILE A 846 -25.15 6.82 1.23
C ILE A 846 -26.66 7.04 1.40
N ASP A 847 -27.45 6.96 0.33
CA ASP A 847 -28.88 7.31 0.37
C ASP A 847 -29.70 6.57 -0.72
N PRO A 848 -31.06 6.62 -0.66
CA PRO A 848 -31.92 5.97 -1.64
C PRO A 848 -31.74 6.49 -3.07
N GLN A 849 -31.34 7.75 -3.25
CA GLN A 849 -31.18 8.35 -4.57
C GLN A 849 -29.95 7.76 -5.26
N ALA A 850 -28.82 7.69 -4.56
CA ALA A 850 -27.61 7.02 -5.02
C ALA A 850 -27.92 5.54 -5.34
N GLN A 851 -28.61 4.83 -4.44
CA GLN A 851 -29.02 3.44 -4.66
C GLN A 851 -29.82 3.28 -5.97
N SER A 852 -30.85 4.10 -6.17
CA SER A 852 -31.72 4.02 -7.36
C SER A 852 -30.94 4.30 -8.65
N GLN A 853 -30.14 5.37 -8.67
CA GLN A 853 -29.36 5.75 -9.87
C GLN A 853 -28.35 4.68 -10.28
N ILE A 854 -27.70 4.05 -9.31
CA ILE A 854 -26.72 2.99 -9.57
C ILE A 854 -27.47 1.70 -10.00
N ALA A 855 -28.57 1.36 -9.34
CA ALA A 855 -29.38 0.19 -9.68
C ALA A 855 -29.95 0.29 -11.11
N GLU A 856 -30.43 1.46 -11.53
CA GLU A 856 -30.89 1.72 -12.90
C GLU A 856 -29.76 1.54 -13.93
N TYR A 857 -28.57 2.06 -13.63
CA TYR A 857 -27.40 1.89 -14.50
C TYR A 857 -27.01 0.41 -14.67
N ILE A 858 -27.02 -0.36 -13.57
CA ILE A 858 -26.75 -1.80 -13.59
C ILE A 858 -27.86 -2.56 -14.32
N ALA A 859 -29.13 -2.21 -14.12
CA ALA A 859 -30.26 -2.84 -14.79
C ALA A 859 -30.19 -2.66 -16.31
N GLN A 860 -29.84 -1.45 -16.77
CA GLN A 860 -29.60 -1.21 -18.19
C GLN A 860 -28.43 -2.05 -18.71
N ALA A 861 -27.30 -2.08 -17.99
CA ALA A 861 -26.17 -2.92 -18.39
C ALA A 861 -26.50 -4.41 -18.45
N ARG A 862 -27.39 -4.89 -17.57
CA ARG A 862 -27.89 -6.28 -17.60
C ARG A 862 -28.78 -6.52 -18.83
N ALA A 863 -29.67 -5.59 -19.16
CA ALA A 863 -30.49 -5.65 -20.36
C ALA A 863 -29.63 -5.65 -21.65
N ASP A 864 -28.51 -4.93 -21.64
CA ASP A 864 -27.52 -4.91 -22.73
C ASP A 864 -26.63 -6.17 -22.78
N GLY A 865 -26.77 -7.09 -21.84
CA GLY A 865 -25.91 -8.28 -21.73
C GLY A 865 -24.45 -7.95 -21.42
N ARG A 866 -24.18 -6.85 -20.69
CA ARG A 866 -22.82 -6.39 -20.33
C ARG A 866 -22.34 -6.85 -18.95
N VAL A 867 -23.20 -7.36 -18.07
CA VAL A 867 -22.78 -7.87 -16.76
C VAL A 867 -21.85 -9.08 -16.93
N LEU A 868 -20.67 -9.02 -16.32
CA LEU A 868 -19.69 -10.10 -16.30
C LEU A 868 -19.80 -10.93 -15.02
N HIS A 869 -19.91 -10.26 -13.87
CA HIS A 869 -20.03 -10.88 -12.54
C HIS A 869 -20.72 -9.92 -11.56
N ASP A 870 -21.54 -10.44 -10.66
CA ASP A 870 -22.25 -9.66 -9.64
C ASP A 870 -22.48 -10.46 -8.36
N LEU A 871 -22.55 -9.75 -7.23
CA LEU A 871 -22.90 -10.33 -5.93
C LEU A 871 -24.38 -10.10 -5.58
N THR A 872 -24.81 -10.66 -4.46
CA THR A 872 -26.14 -10.39 -3.89
C THR A 872 -26.04 -9.32 -2.80
N ALA A 873 -26.85 -8.28 -2.90
CA ALA A 873 -26.95 -7.25 -1.88
C ALA A 873 -27.91 -7.66 -0.74
N PRO A 874 -27.67 -7.22 0.51
CA PRO A 874 -28.65 -7.30 1.58
C PRO A 874 -29.99 -6.64 1.20
N THR A 875 -31.10 -7.16 1.73
CA THR A 875 -32.45 -6.64 1.47
C THR A 875 -32.83 -5.44 2.32
N GLU A 876 -32.18 -5.26 3.46
CA GLU A 876 -32.36 -4.11 4.36
C GLU A 876 -31.21 -3.12 4.16
N GLY A 877 -31.50 -1.82 4.23
CA GLY A 877 -30.53 -0.75 3.98
C GLY A 877 -30.34 -0.39 2.52
N HIS A 878 -29.49 0.60 2.29
CA HIS A 878 -29.20 1.15 0.97
C HIS A 878 -27.99 0.45 0.36
N PHE A 879 -28.09 -0.85 0.09
CA PHE A 879 -26.97 -1.61 -0.49
C PHE A 879 -27.05 -1.70 -2.01
N ILE A 880 -25.87 -1.67 -2.65
CA ILE A 880 -25.65 -2.09 -4.03
C ILE A 880 -24.55 -3.14 -4.00
N ALA A 881 -24.80 -4.28 -4.64
CA ALA A 881 -23.79 -5.32 -4.78
C ALA A 881 -22.63 -4.86 -5.66
N PRO A 882 -21.37 -5.25 -5.37
CA PRO A 882 -20.29 -5.20 -6.34
C PRO A 882 -20.69 -5.84 -7.68
N VAL A 883 -20.51 -5.10 -8.76
CA VAL A 883 -20.78 -5.55 -10.14
C VAL A 883 -19.61 -5.25 -11.06
N THR A 884 -19.30 -6.18 -11.95
CA THR A 884 -18.38 -5.97 -13.07
C THR A 884 -19.12 -5.94 -14.40
N LEU A 885 -18.78 -4.97 -15.24
CA LEU A 885 -19.42 -4.74 -16.53
C LEU A 885 -18.38 -4.76 -17.66
N ARG A 886 -18.71 -5.41 -18.77
CA ARG A 886 -17.90 -5.40 -19.99
C ARG A 886 -18.10 -4.08 -20.74
N VAL A 887 -16.98 -3.48 -21.15
CA VAL A 887 -16.91 -2.31 -22.04
C VAL A 887 -15.81 -2.52 -23.08
N ARG A 888 -15.83 -1.73 -24.16
CA ARG A 888 -14.74 -1.76 -25.17
C ARG A 888 -13.52 -0.96 -24.71
N GLY A 889 -13.77 0.05 -23.89
CA GLY A 889 -12.79 0.96 -23.33
C GLY A 889 -13.49 2.04 -22.53
N ILE A 890 -12.72 2.94 -21.93
CA ILE A 890 -13.21 4.01 -21.08
C ILE A 890 -14.11 5.00 -21.83
N ALA A 891 -13.96 5.11 -23.16
CA ALA A 891 -14.82 5.94 -24.00
C ALA A 891 -16.31 5.50 -24.00
N ASP A 892 -16.62 4.27 -23.57
CA ASP A 892 -18.00 3.83 -23.38
C ASP A 892 -18.66 4.39 -22.11
N LEU A 893 -17.86 4.98 -21.19
CA LEU A 893 -18.35 5.58 -19.94
C LEU A 893 -18.65 7.06 -20.18
N THR A 894 -19.93 7.40 -20.26
CA THR A 894 -20.38 8.78 -20.52
C THR A 894 -20.40 9.68 -19.28
N ARG A 895 -20.39 9.08 -18.08
CA ARG A 895 -20.41 9.78 -16.80
C ARG A 895 -19.77 8.92 -15.70
N GLU A 896 -19.40 9.55 -14.59
CA GLU A 896 -19.01 8.82 -13.39
C GLU A 896 -20.23 8.08 -12.78
N VAL A 897 -20.02 6.82 -12.41
CA VAL A 897 -20.97 6.00 -11.63
C VAL A 897 -20.37 5.84 -10.23
N PHE A 898 -20.92 6.58 -9.27
CA PHE A 898 -20.36 6.70 -7.91
C PHE A 898 -20.84 5.56 -6.99
N GLY A 899 -20.45 4.33 -7.32
CA GLY A 899 -20.83 3.12 -6.59
C GLY A 899 -19.89 1.95 -6.87
N PRO A 900 -20.21 0.73 -6.39
CA PRO A 900 -19.33 -0.44 -6.49
C PRO A 900 -19.47 -1.11 -7.87
N VAL A 901 -19.21 -0.34 -8.94
CA VAL A 901 -19.35 -0.78 -10.35
C VAL A 901 -18.00 -0.65 -11.06
N LEU A 902 -17.41 -1.80 -11.40
CA LEU A 902 -16.15 -1.89 -12.13
C LEU A 902 -16.40 -2.18 -13.61
N HIS A 903 -15.82 -1.39 -14.50
CA HIS A 903 -15.88 -1.65 -15.95
C HIS A 903 -14.58 -2.33 -16.38
N ILE A 904 -14.67 -3.41 -17.15
CA ILE A 904 -13.53 -4.17 -17.65
C ILE A 904 -13.44 -4.02 -19.17
N ALA A 905 -12.29 -3.55 -19.62
CA ALA A 905 -11.86 -3.52 -21.02
C ALA A 905 -10.64 -4.43 -21.19
N ARG A 906 -10.50 -5.02 -22.37
CA ARG A 906 -9.32 -5.79 -22.76
C ARG A 906 -8.56 -5.04 -23.85
N PHE A 907 -7.23 -5.05 -23.79
CA PHE A 907 -6.39 -4.39 -24.80
C PHE A 907 -5.24 -5.32 -25.26
N LYS A 908 -4.73 -5.11 -26.47
CA LYS A 908 -3.52 -5.82 -26.94
C LYS A 908 -2.29 -5.05 -26.49
N ALA A 909 -1.16 -5.73 -26.25
CA ALA A 909 0.09 -5.08 -25.86
C ALA A 909 0.48 -3.89 -26.76
N ALA A 910 0.30 -4.03 -28.08
CA ALA A 910 0.60 -2.98 -29.07
C ALA A 910 -0.33 -1.76 -29.02
N ASP A 911 -1.49 -1.87 -28.36
CA ASP A 911 -2.51 -0.81 -28.28
C ASP A 911 -2.36 0.04 -26.99
N LEU A 912 -1.29 -0.13 -26.21
CA LEU A 912 -1.07 0.60 -24.96
C LEU A 912 -1.17 2.12 -25.12
N ASP A 913 -0.60 2.68 -26.19
CA ASP A 913 -0.66 4.12 -26.47
C ASP A 913 -2.08 4.59 -26.80
N CYS A 914 -2.88 3.75 -27.46
CA CYS A 914 -4.30 4.03 -27.71
C CYS A 914 -5.08 4.09 -26.39
N VAL A 915 -4.81 3.16 -25.46
CA VAL A 915 -5.43 3.16 -24.13
C VAL A 915 -5.09 4.44 -23.36
N ILE A 916 -3.82 4.87 -23.37
CA ILE A 916 -3.39 6.12 -22.73
C ILE A 916 -4.12 7.32 -23.36
N ALA A 917 -4.22 7.36 -24.68
CA ALA A 917 -4.92 8.43 -25.40
C ALA A 917 -6.40 8.47 -25.05
N ASP A 918 -7.08 7.31 -24.97
CA ASP A 918 -8.50 7.20 -24.63
C ASP A 918 -8.77 7.64 -23.18
N VAL A 919 -7.90 7.28 -22.23
CA VAL A 919 -8.01 7.74 -20.83
C VAL A 919 -7.87 9.26 -20.74
N ASN A 920 -6.86 9.83 -21.40
CA ASN A 920 -6.67 11.28 -21.44
C ASN A 920 -7.82 12.02 -22.14
N ALA A 921 -8.44 11.41 -23.16
CA ALA A 921 -9.53 12.01 -23.94
C ALA A 921 -10.82 12.18 -23.13
N THR A 922 -10.96 11.49 -21.98
CA THR A 922 -12.11 11.69 -21.08
C THR A 922 -12.16 13.11 -20.49
N GLY A 923 -11.03 13.83 -20.50
CA GLY A 923 -10.88 15.15 -19.90
C GLY A 923 -10.78 15.14 -18.37
N TYR A 924 -10.99 13.98 -17.72
CA TYR A 924 -10.69 13.77 -16.31
C TYR A 924 -9.21 13.42 -16.13
N GLY A 925 -8.72 13.53 -14.89
CA GLY A 925 -7.32 13.28 -14.56
C GLY A 925 -7.08 13.25 -13.06
N LEU A 926 -7.82 12.43 -12.31
CA LEU A 926 -7.69 12.32 -10.86
C LEU A 926 -6.71 11.24 -10.44
N THR A 927 -7.11 9.96 -10.48
CA THR A 927 -6.23 8.83 -10.18
C THR A 927 -6.01 7.89 -11.37
N PHE A 928 -4.83 7.30 -11.43
CA PHE A 928 -4.47 6.28 -12.41
C PHE A 928 -3.60 5.18 -11.78
N GLY A 929 -3.92 3.93 -12.08
CA GLY A 929 -3.19 2.74 -11.61
C GLY A 929 -2.43 2.03 -12.73
N LEU A 930 -1.27 1.48 -12.42
CA LEU A 930 -0.50 0.64 -13.34
C LEU A 930 0.10 -0.56 -12.59
N HIS A 931 -0.20 -1.77 -13.05
CA HIS A 931 0.53 -2.97 -12.64
C HIS A 931 1.41 -3.47 -13.78
N THR A 932 2.72 -3.42 -13.55
CA THR A 932 3.78 -3.86 -14.48
C THR A 932 5.10 -4.08 -13.74
N ARG A 933 5.95 -4.97 -14.25
CA ARG A 933 7.34 -5.20 -13.80
C ARG A 933 8.39 -4.55 -14.71
N ILE A 934 7.96 -3.82 -15.75
CA ILE A 934 8.85 -3.20 -16.74
C ILE A 934 9.01 -1.71 -16.40
N ASP A 935 10.22 -1.29 -16.03
CA ASP A 935 10.47 0.08 -15.53
C ASP A 935 10.33 1.11 -16.66
N GLY A 936 10.82 0.77 -17.86
CA GLY A 936 10.63 1.56 -19.07
C GLY A 936 9.17 1.77 -19.43
N ARG A 937 8.31 0.78 -19.15
CA ARG A 937 6.85 0.91 -19.35
C ARG A 937 6.22 1.82 -18.31
N VAL A 938 6.64 1.73 -17.04
CA VAL A 938 6.27 2.72 -16.02
C VAL A 938 6.60 4.12 -16.53
N GLN A 939 7.84 4.36 -16.92
CA GLN A 939 8.27 5.68 -17.40
C GLN A 939 7.45 6.14 -18.63
N HIS A 940 7.27 5.25 -19.62
CA HIS A 940 6.50 5.53 -20.84
C HIS A 940 5.07 5.97 -20.57
N VAL A 941 4.38 5.26 -19.67
CA VAL A 941 2.99 5.58 -19.28
C VAL A 941 2.95 6.85 -18.44
N MET A 942 3.83 7.00 -17.45
CA MET A 942 3.84 8.17 -16.55
C MET A 942 4.15 9.49 -17.27
N ASP A 943 4.92 9.45 -18.36
CA ASP A 943 5.23 10.65 -19.16
C ASP A 943 4.07 11.08 -20.09
N ARG A 944 3.07 10.21 -20.30
CA ARG A 944 1.98 10.43 -21.26
C ARG A 944 0.60 10.52 -20.61
N ILE A 945 0.39 9.83 -19.50
CA ILE A 945 -0.88 9.87 -18.78
C ILE A 945 -1.07 11.24 -18.12
N ARG A 946 -2.30 11.76 -18.20
CA ARG A 946 -2.70 13.06 -17.67
C ARG A 946 -3.57 12.85 -16.43
N ALA A 947 -2.92 12.55 -15.32
CA ALA A 947 -3.57 12.33 -14.04
C ALA A 947 -2.77 12.97 -12.91
N GLY A 948 -3.48 13.55 -11.93
CA GLY A 948 -2.86 14.19 -10.79
C GLY A 948 -2.18 13.21 -9.83
N ASN A 949 -2.70 11.99 -9.66
CA ASN A 949 -2.14 10.97 -8.78
C ASN A 949 -1.98 9.63 -9.52
N MET A 950 -0.76 9.12 -9.59
CA MET A 950 -0.42 7.89 -10.28
C MET A 950 0.14 6.86 -9.30
N TYR A 951 -0.32 5.62 -9.40
CA TYR A 951 0.02 4.53 -8.48
C TYR A 951 0.52 3.31 -9.25
N VAL A 952 1.70 2.83 -8.90
CA VAL A 952 2.35 1.69 -9.57
C VAL A 952 2.49 0.52 -8.61
N ASN A 953 1.98 -0.64 -9.04
CA ASN A 953 1.99 -1.92 -8.32
C ASN A 953 1.37 -1.88 -6.92
N ARG A 954 0.33 -1.06 -6.76
CA ARG A 954 -0.47 -0.93 -5.54
C ARG A 954 -1.88 -0.46 -5.89
N ASN A 955 -2.78 -0.47 -4.92
CA ASN A 955 -4.07 0.19 -5.05
C ASN A 955 -3.92 1.70 -5.31
N GLN A 956 -4.97 2.33 -5.85
CA GLN A 956 -4.98 3.74 -6.23
C GLN A 956 -5.84 4.63 -5.31
N ILE A 957 -6.02 4.20 -4.06
CA ILE A 957 -6.87 4.88 -3.07
C ILE A 957 -6.07 5.16 -1.78
N GLY A 958 -6.63 6.00 -0.90
CA GLY A 958 -6.03 6.27 0.41
C GLY A 958 -4.72 7.07 0.34
N ALA A 959 -4.73 8.16 -0.42
CA ALA A 959 -3.61 9.09 -0.51
C ALA A 959 -3.29 9.69 0.87
N ILE A 960 -2.02 9.68 1.28
CA ILE A 960 -1.57 10.16 2.59
C ILE A 960 -1.13 11.62 2.47
N VAL A 961 -1.69 12.49 3.31
CA VAL A 961 -1.37 13.93 3.37
C VAL A 961 0.13 14.18 3.53
N GLY A 962 0.71 15.04 2.69
CA GLY A 962 2.13 15.37 2.70
C GLY A 962 3.07 14.30 2.11
N SER A 963 2.56 13.11 1.78
CA SER A 963 3.31 12.02 1.13
C SER A 963 2.82 11.79 -0.30
N GLN A 964 1.49 11.75 -0.48
CA GLN A 964 0.80 11.71 -1.76
C GLN A 964 -0.22 12.85 -1.84
N PRO A 965 0.22 14.13 -1.99
CA PRO A 965 -0.68 15.24 -2.22
C PRO A 965 -1.77 14.90 -3.25
N PHE A 966 -3.02 15.15 -2.91
CA PHE A 966 -4.17 14.62 -3.63
C PHE A 966 -4.92 15.72 -4.36
N GLY A 967 -5.24 15.45 -5.63
CA GLY A 967 -6.01 16.36 -6.48
C GLY A 967 -5.74 16.11 -7.96
N GLY A 968 -6.67 16.47 -8.81
CA GLY A 968 -6.63 16.14 -10.24
C GLY A 968 -6.25 17.30 -11.15
N GLU A 969 -6.32 17.04 -12.45
CA GLU A 969 -6.26 18.04 -13.52
C GLU A 969 -7.49 17.94 -14.44
N GLY A 970 -7.70 18.95 -15.28
CA GLY A 970 -8.83 19.00 -16.21
C GLY A 970 -10.19 19.06 -15.49
N LEU A 971 -11.10 18.14 -15.82
CA LEU A 971 -12.43 18.04 -15.22
C LEU A 971 -12.43 17.54 -13.77
N SER A 972 -11.28 17.04 -13.30
CA SER A 972 -11.11 16.49 -11.94
C SER A 972 -10.70 17.52 -10.89
N GLY A 973 -10.33 18.72 -11.30
CA GLY A 973 -10.19 19.82 -10.35
C GLY A 973 -9.37 20.99 -10.85
N THR A 974 -9.43 22.07 -10.08
CA THR A 974 -8.64 23.28 -10.34
C THR A 974 -7.23 23.18 -9.78
N GLY A 975 -7.05 22.38 -8.71
CA GLY A 975 -5.92 22.50 -7.79
C GLY A 975 -5.97 23.80 -6.98
N PRO A 976 -4.98 24.05 -6.10
CA PRO A 976 -3.83 23.17 -5.81
C PRO A 976 -4.22 21.90 -5.06
N LYS A 977 -3.33 20.90 -5.03
CA LYS A 977 -3.58 19.62 -4.34
C LYS A 977 -3.79 19.79 -2.84
N ALA A 978 -4.83 19.17 -2.32
CA ALA A 978 -5.01 19.02 -0.88
C ALA A 978 -3.85 18.19 -0.30
N GLY A 979 -3.34 18.61 0.85
CA GLY A 979 -2.22 17.98 1.53
C GLY A 979 -0.89 18.17 0.81
N GLY A 980 -0.86 19.07 -0.18
CA GLY A 980 0.31 19.46 -0.94
C GLY A 980 0.95 20.75 -0.45
N PRO A 981 2.19 21.04 -0.89
CA PRO A 981 2.92 22.23 -0.48
C PRO A 981 2.29 23.52 -1.02
N GLN A 982 1.51 23.46 -2.11
CA GLN A 982 0.94 24.64 -2.76
C GLN A 982 -0.44 25.04 -2.22
N TYR A 983 -1.10 24.19 -1.43
CA TYR A 983 -2.50 24.38 -1.01
C TYR A 983 -2.74 25.71 -0.27
N LEU A 984 -1.95 25.97 0.79
CA LEU A 984 -2.15 27.13 1.66
C LEU A 984 -1.96 28.47 0.93
N THR A 985 -1.09 28.52 -0.08
CA THR A 985 -0.79 29.75 -0.82
C THR A 985 -2.03 30.32 -1.50
N ARG A 986 -2.95 29.46 -1.95
CA ARG A 986 -4.19 29.87 -2.61
C ARG A 986 -5.16 30.59 -1.67
N PHE A 987 -5.03 30.39 -0.36
CA PHE A 987 -5.81 31.06 0.68
C PHE A 987 -5.23 32.41 1.12
N THR A 988 -4.14 32.87 0.49
CA THR A 988 -3.47 34.15 0.77
C THR A 988 -3.64 35.15 -0.38
N LYS A 989 -3.52 36.45 -0.11
CA LYS A 989 -3.75 37.54 -1.08
C LYS A 989 -2.45 38.27 -1.46
N PRO A 990 -1.74 37.85 -2.51
CA PRO A 990 -0.59 38.59 -3.04
C PRO A 990 -1.04 39.83 -3.83
N THR A 991 -0.48 41.01 -3.56
CA THR A 991 -0.96 42.27 -4.18
C THR A 991 -0.38 42.48 -5.59
N ALA A 992 -1.24 42.86 -6.55
CA ALA A 992 -0.87 43.28 -7.90
C ALA A 992 -1.13 44.78 -8.14
N PRO A 993 -0.39 45.43 -9.06
CA PRO A 993 -0.74 46.76 -9.58
C PRO A 993 -2.14 46.77 -10.21
N GLN A 994 -2.81 47.93 -10.26
CA GLN A 994 -4.15 48.08 -10.86
C GLN A 994 -4.23 49.35 -11.71
N ALA A 995 -5.00 49.31 -12.82
CA ALA A 995 -5.28 50.49 -13.64
C ALA A 995 -6.75 50.58 -14.10
N ALA A 996 -7.25 51.82 -14.24
CA ALA A 996 -8.65 52.09 -14.58
C ALA A 996 -8.97 52.07 -16.09
N MET A 997 -8.07 51.58 -16.95
CA MET A 997 -8.30 51.56 -18.40
C MET A 997 -9.21 50.39 -18.81
N GLN A 998 -10.09 50.63 -19.80
CA GLN A 998 -10.98 49.61 -20.37
C GLN A 998 -10.36 48.97 -21.61
N LEU A 999 -10.48 47.65 -21.73
CA LEU A 999 -10.01 46.89 -22.88
C LEU A 999 -11.01 46.91 -24.04
N ALA A 1000 -10.52 46.99 -25.27
CA ALA A 1000 -11.33 46.83 -26.48
C ALA A 1000 -11.53 45.34 -26.84
N PRO A 1001 -12.61 44.98 -27.56
CA PRO A 1001 -12.78 43.62 -28.09
C PRO A 1001 -11.71 43.26 -29.15
N LEU A 1002 -11.26 42.01 -29.15
CA LEU A 1002 -10.35 41.44 -30.14
C LEU A 1002 -11.05 40.36 -30.99
N PRO A 1003 -10.78 40.29 -32.31
CA PRO A 1003 -11.28 39.21 -33.16
C PRO A 1003 -10.77 37.84 -32.70
N ALA A 1004 -11.61 36.81 -32.80
CA ALA A 1004 -11.29 35.42 -32.43
C ALA A 1004 -9.97 34.89 -33.04
N ALA A 1005 -9.70 35.24 -34.30
CA ALA A 1005 -8.48 34.82 -35.00
C ALA A 1005 -7.18 35.29 -34.32
N ALA A 1006 -7.22 36.36 -33.52
CA ALA A 1006 -6.06 36.87 -32.79
C ALA A 1006 -5.62 35.91 -31.67
N LEU A 1007 -6.58 35.28 -30.98
CA LEU A 1007 -6.30 34.34 -29.89
C LEU A 1007 -5.75 33.02 -30.42
N ALA A 1008 -6.39 32.46 -31.46
CA ALA A 1008 -5.93 31.22 -32.10
C ALA A 1008 -4.49 31.31 -32.64
N LYS A 1009 -4.10 32.49 -33.17
CA LYS A 1009 -2.73 32.73 -33.63
C LYS A 1009 -1.72 32.88 -32.48
N ALA A 1010 -2.17 33.33 -31.31
CA ALA A 1010 -1.32 33.63 -30.16
C ALA A 1010 -1.10 32.43 -29.22
N LEU A 1011 -1.85 31.34 -29.38
CA LEU A 1011 -1.75 30.11 -28.58
C LEU A 1011 -1.12 28.97 -29.40
N PRO A 1012 0.20 29.00 -29.67
CA PRO A 1012 0.85 27.87 -30.31
C PRO A 1012 0.83 26.65 -29.37
N PRO A 1013 0.66 25.43 -29.90
CA PRO A 1013 0.85 24.22 -29.12
C PRO A 1013 2.30 24.17 -28.64
N ALA A 1014 2.49 23.95 -27.34
CA ALA A 1014 3.80 23.80 -26.74
C ALA A 1014 3.81 22.61 -25.79
N PRO A 1015 4.83 21.75 -25.82
CA PRO A 1015 4.90 20.58 -24.97
C PRO A 1015 4.94 20.98 -23.50
N GLU A 1016 4.47 20.08 -22.65
CA GLU A 1016 4.62 20.22 -21.20
C GLU A 1016 6.10 20.11 -20.82
N THR A 1017 6.52 20.87 -19.82
CA THR A 1017 7.87 20.82 -19.27
C THR A 1017 7.81 20.64 -17.76
N VAL A 1018 8.68 19.80 -17.21
CA VAL A 1018 8.85 19.63 -15.78
C VAL A 1018 9.62 20.82 -15.23
N LEU A 1019 9.01 21.58 -14.32
CA LEU A 1019 9.62 22.74 -13.69
C LEU A 1019 10.49 22.33 -12.49
N CYS A 1020 10.01 21.35 -11.71
CA CYS A 1020 10.76 20.74 -10.62
C CYS A 1020 10.19 19.36 -10.28
N GLU A 1021 11.00 18.58 -9.56
CA GLU A 1021 10.62 17.28 -9.01
C GLU A 1021 11.14 17.19 -7.57
N HIS A 1022 10.31 16.72 -6.66
CA HIS A 1022 10.61 16.56 -5.24
C HIS A 1022 10.29 15.14 -4.77
N GLY A 1023 11.23 14.53 -4.03
CA GLY A 1023 10.92 13.34 -3.24
C GLY A 1023 10.12 13.73 -2.00
N LEU A 1024 9.05 12.99 -1.71
CA LEU A 1024 8.23 13.19 -0.52
C LEU A 1024 8.48 12.06 0.49
N PRO A 1025 8.44 12.35 1.80
CA PRO A 1025 8.59 11.33 2.83
C PRO A 1025 7.41 10.35 2.77
N GLY A 1026 7.63 9.11 3.19
CA GLY A 1026 6.61 8.07 3.18
C GLY A 1026 7.11 6.81 3.87
N PRO A 1027 6.26 5.76 3.96
CA PRO A 1027 6.67 4.49 4.53
C PRO A 1027 7.79 3.87 3.69
N THR A 1028 8.62 3.08 4.35
CA THR A 1028 9.64 2.27 3.71
C THR A 1028 9.02 1.35 2.68
N GLY A 1029 9.69 1.16 1.54
CA GLY A 1029 9.17 0.31 0.45
C GLY A 1029 8.17 1.03 -0.46
N GLU A 1030 8.18 2.35 -0.43
CA GLU A 1030 7.47 3.21 -1.36
C GLU A 1030 8.37 4.35 -1.84
N SER A 1031 8.28 4.68 -3.13
CA SER A 1031 8.85 5.91 -3.69
C SER A 1031 7.72 6.89 -3.97
N ASN A 1032 7.76 8.06 -3.33
CA ASN A 1032 6.78 9.13 -3.50
C ASN A 1032 7.45 10.35 -4.14
N ARG A 1033 7.01 10.72 -5.35
CA ARG A 1033 7.58 11.83 -6.12
C ARG A 1033 6.50 12.80 -6.55
N LEU A 1034 6.73 14.09 -6.36
CA LEU A 1034 5.86 15.17 -6.80
C LEU A 1034 6.55 15.99 -7.87
N ARG A 1035 5.94 16.11 -9.05
CA ARG A 1035 6.42 16.93 -10.17
C ARG A 1035 5.51 18.14 -10.36
N ASP A 1036 6.11 19.29 -10.57
CA ASP A 1036 5.41 20.45 -11.13
C ASP A 1036 5.58 20.45 -12.64
N VAL A 1037 4.47 20.37 -13.37
CA VAL A 1037 4.46 20.32 -14.83
C VAL A 1037 3.73 21.54 -15.38
N THR A 1038 4.33 22.26 -16.32
CA THR A 1038 3.74 23.50 -16.86
C THR A 1038 2.32 23.32 -17.39
N ARG A 1039 1.39 24.18 -16.97
CA ARG A 1039 0.06 24.32 -17.58
C ARG A 1039 0.15 24.99 -18.94
N ALA A 1040 -0.95 24.95 -19.69
CA ALA A 1040 -1.15 25.80 -20.88
C ALA A 1040 -0.89 27.29 -20.55
N PRO A 1041 -0.57 28.15 -21.53
CA PRO A 1041 -0.25 29.54 -21.24
C PRO A 1041 -1.38 30.30 -20.53
N LEU A 1042 -1.01 31.27 -19.69
CA LEU A 1042 -1.93 32.25 -19.12
C LEU A 1042 -2.10 33.44 -20.07
N LEU A 1043 -3.35 33.87 -20.28
CA LEU A 1043 -3.63 35.06 -21.08
C LEU A 1043 -3.42 36.32 -20.23
N CYS A 1044 -2.42 37.13 -20.57
CA CYS A 1044 -2.10 38.37 -19.88
C CYS A 1044 -2.82 39.54 -20.57
N LEU A 1045 -3.93 39.98 -19.98
CA LEU A 1045 -4.81 41.02 -20.51
C LEU A 1045 -4.64 42.36 -19.78
N GLY A 1046 -3.45 42.67 -19.29
CA GLY A 1046 -3.19 43.90 -18.54
C GLY A 1046 -3.72 45.14 -19.28
N PRO A 1047 -4.35 46.12 -18.59
CA PRO A 1047 -4.82 47.35 -19.22
C PRO A 1047 -3.64 48.15 -19.76
N GLY A 1048 -3.35 47.95 -21.05
CA GLY A 1048 -2.23 48.57 -21.75
C GLY A 1048 -1.00 47.69 -21.76
N ARG A 1049 -0.01 48.09 -22.57
CA ARG A 1049 1.18 47.27 -22.82
C ARG A 1049 2.02 47.06 -21.57
N ASP A 1050 2.23 48.09 -20.77
CA ASP A 1050 3.09 48.03 -19.59
C ASP A 1050 2.60 47.02 -18.54
N LEU A 1051 1.29 46.99 -18.27
CA LEU A 1051 0.71 46.03 -17.33
C LEU A 1051 0.65 44.62 -17.91
N ALA A 1052 0.38 44.47 -19.20
CA ALA A 1052 0.44 43.17 -19.86
C ALA A 1052 1.87 42.60 -19.82
N ASP A 1053 2.89 43.43 -20.04
CA ASP A 1053 4.30 43.03 -19.95
C ASP A 1053 4.70 42.65 -18.51
N GLN A 1054 4.22 43.38 -17.49
CA GLN A 1054 4.43 43.00 -16.08
C GLN A 1054 3.75 41.68 -15.70
N GLN A 1055 2.55 41.42 -16.21
CA GLN A 1055 1.87 40.14 -16.02
C GLN A 1055 2.67 38.99 -16.66
N VAL A 1056 3.17 39.19 -17.88
CA VAL A 1056 4.04 38.23 -18.57
C VAL A 1056 5.29 37.96 -17.72
N GLN A 1057 5.95 39.00 -17.21
CA GLN A 1057 7.11 38.87 -16.33
C GLN A 1057 6.77 38.09 -15.06
N ALA A 1058 5.63 38.36 -14.42
CA ALA A 1058 5.21 37.66 -13.20
C ALA A 1058 4.97 36.15 -13.44
N VAL A 1059 4.37 35.79 -14.58
CA VAL A 1059 4.16 34.40 -14.97
C VAL A 1059 5.48 33.71 -15.32
N GLN A 1060 6.35 34.37 -16.09
CA GLN A 1060 7.65 33.83 -16.49
C GLN A 1060 8.61 33.66 -15.31
N ALA A 1061 8.55 34.56 -14.31
CA ALA A 1061 9.36 34.45 -13.09
C ALA A 1061 9.06 33.17 -12.29
N LEU A 1062 7.84 32.64 -12.42
CA LEU A 1062 7.44 31.36 -11.81
C LEU A 1062 7.78 30.14 -12.70
N GLY A 1063 8.35 30.36 -13.89
CA GLY A 1063 8.58 29.33 -14.91
C GLY A 1063 7.35 29.05 -15.79
N GLY A 1064 6.29 29.85 -15.65
CA GLY A 1064 5.05 29.70 -16.42
C GLY A 1064 5.15 30.23 -17.85
N ARG A 1065 4.15 29.87 -18.65
CA ARG A 1065 3.98 30.37 -20.03
C ARG A 1065 2.92 31.46 -20.05
N ALA A 1066 3.19 32.55 -20.76
CA ALA A 1066 2.31 33.70 -20.83
C ALA A 1066 2.11 34.16 -22.27
N VAL A 1067 0.89 34.61 -22.58
CA VAL A 1067 0.53 35.22 -23.86
C VAL A 1067 -0.12 36.57 -23.60
N ALA A 1068 0.56 37.65 -23.99
CA ALA A 1068 0.01 39.00 -23.87
C ALA A 1068 -0.95 39.31 -25.02
N LEU A 1069 -2.13 39.85 -24.69
CA LEU A 1069 -3.09 40.34 -25.68
C LEU A 1069 -3.57 41.74 -25.28
N GLN A 1070 -3.72 42.62 -26.26
CA GLN A 1070 -4.17 44.00 -26.07
C GLN A 1070 -5.68 44.12 -26.33
N GLY A 1071 -6.48 43.43 -25.52
CA GLY A 1071 -7.95 43.46 -25.60
C GLY A 1071 -8.62 42.13 -25.19
N ILE A 1072 -9.95 42.09 -25.21
CA ILE A 1072 -10.76 40.93 -24.78
C ILE A 1072 -11.14 40.08 -26.01
N PRO A 1073 -10.70 38.82 -26.11
CA PRO A 1073 -11.12 37.93 -27.20
C PRO A 1073 -12.64 37.72 -27.23
N GLN A 1074 -13.27 37.87 -28.40
CA GLN A 1074 -14.72 37.71 -28.57
C GLN A 1074 -15.23 36.28 -28.30
N ASP A 1075 -14.37 35.29 -28.40
CA ASP A 1075 -14.64 33.85 -28.26
C ASP A 1075 -14.01 33.25 -26.98
N LEU A 1076 -13.72 34.08 -25.98
CA LEU A 1076 -13.10 33.63 -24.72
C LEU A 1076 -13.90 32.52 -24.01
N ASP A 1077 -15.22 32.48 -24.22
CA ASP A 1077 -16.14 31.47 -23.68
C ASP A 1077 -16.07 30.11 -24.42
N ARG A 1078 -15.35 30.03 -25.54
CA ARG A 1078 -15.22 28.82 -26.37
C ARG A 1078 -13.78 28.44 -26.73
N ALA A 1079 -12.85 29.38 -26.65
CA ALA A 1079 -11.47 29.16 -27.06
C ALA A 1079 -10.77 28.08 -26.21
N GLU A 1080 -9.76 27.39 -26.71
CA GLU A 1080 -9.02 26.37 -25.94
C GLU A 1080 -7.52 26.69 -25.91
N GLY A 1081 -6.74 25.89 -25.18
CA GLY A 1081 -5.28 26.00 -25.19
C GLY A 1081 -4.68 27.03 -24.24
N PHE A 1082 -5.45 27.51 -23.25
CA PHE A 1082 -4.97 28.37 -22.16
C PHE A 1082 -5.44 27.86 -20.81
N SER A 1083 -4.79 28.28 -19.72
CA SER A 1083 -5.03 27.77 -18.36
C SER A 1083 -5.68 28.77 -17.40
N GLY A 1084 -5.91 30.00 -17.85
CA GLY A 1084 -6.47 31.08 -17.05
C GLY A 1084 -6.20 32.46 -17.67
N VAL A 1085 -6.77 33.50 -17.07
CA VAL A 1085 -6.66 34.88 -17.53
C VAL A 1085 -6.12 35.76 -16.40
N LEU A 1086 -5.08 36.55 -16.66
CA LEU A 1086 -4.59 37.60 -15.77
C LEU A 1086 -5.16 38.95 -16.21
N TYR A 1087 -5.79 39.65 -15.28
CA TYR A 1087 -6.34 40.99 -15.53
C TYR A 1087 -6.18 41.90 -14.31
N TRP A 1088 -5.33 42.92 -14.46
CA TRP A 1088 -4.97 43.88 -13.42
C TRP A 1088 -5.59 45.25 -13.70
N GLY A 1089 -6.93 45.29 -13.76
CA GLY A 1089 -7.67 46.51 -14.04
C GLY A 1089 -9.02 46.59 -13.35
N ASN A 1090 -9.93 47.41 -13.91
CA ASN A 1090 -11.22 47.72 -13.29
C ASN A 1090 -12.16 46.50 -13.14
N ASP A 1091 -12.96 46.50 -12.07
CA ASP A 1091 -13.89 45.41 -11.72
C ASP A 1091 -14.97 45.12 -12.78
N SER A 1092 -15.39 46.12 -13.55
CA SER A 1092 -16.43 45.92 -14.58
C SER A 1092 -15.92 45.01 -15.70
N THR A 1093 -14.72 45.29 -16.21
CA THR A 1093 -14.05 44.43 -17.19
C THR A 1093 -13.68 43.08 -16.58
N ALA A 1094 -13.18 43.05 -15.34
CA ALA A 1094 -12.85 41.80 -14.66
C ALA A 1094 -14.09 40.89 -14.55
N ARG A 1095 -15.25 41.44 -14.19
CA ARG A 1095 -16.52 40.69 -14.10
C ARG A 1095 -16.95 40.12 -15.46
N GLN A 1096 -16.84 40.90 -16.53
CA GLN A 1096 -17.12 40.41 -17.89
C GLN A 1096 -16.23 39.21 -18.26
N LEU A 1097 -14.94 39.27 -17.91
CA LEU A 1097 -14.00 38.16 -18.12
C LEU A 1097 -14.38 36.93 -17.28
N ALA A 1098 -14.69 37.11 -15.99
CA ALA A 1098 -15.10 36.02 -15.10
C ALA A 1098 -16.36 35.31 -15.62
N GLN A 1099 -17.37 36.09 -16.04
CA GLN A 1099 -18.61 35.55 -16.61
C GLN A 1099 -18.37 34.83 -17.94
N ALA A 1100 -17.45 35.33 -18.78
CA ALA A 1100 -17.07 34.63 -20.01
C ALA A 1100 -16.38 33.30 -19.72
N LEU A 1101 -15.48 33.25 -18.72
CA LEU A 1101 -14.81 32.01 -18.30
C LEU A 1101 -15.80 31.01 -17.68
N ALA A 1102 -16.79 31.47 -16.92
CA ALA A 1102 -17.79 30.60 -16.30
C ALA A 1102 -18.80 29.99 -17.30
N ARG A 1103 -18.95 30.58 -18.50
CA ARG A 1103 -19.79 30.03 -19.58
C ARG A 1103 -19.09 28.95 -20.41
N ARG A 1104 -17.80 28.69 -20.15
CA ARG A 1104 -17.01 27.73 -20.91
C ARG A 1104 -17.46 26.31 -20.63
N GLU A 1105 -17.41 25.49 -21.68
CA GLU A 1105 -17.39 24.04 -21.53
C GLU A 1105 -15.98 23.55 -21.17
N GLY A 1106 -15.91 22.35 -20.58
CA GLY A 1106 -14.64 21.76 -20.13
C GLY A 1106 -14.18 22.19 -18.73
N PRO A 1107 -12.85 22.22 -18.48
CA PRO A 1107 -12.26 22.53 -17.17
C PRO A 1107 -12.55 23.96 -16.66
N ILE A 1108 -12.63 24.11 -15.34
CA ILE A 1108 -12.77 25.40 -14.66
C ILE A 1108 -11.44 26.18 -14.78
N LEU A 1109 -11.49 27.35 -15.42
CA LEU A 1109 -10.33 28.24 -15.57
C LEU A 1109 -10.46 29.49 -14.67
N PRO A 1110 -9.39 29.89 -13.96
CA PRO A 1110 -9.42 31.04 -13.08
C PRO A 1110 -9.28 32.38 -13.82
N LEU A 1111 -9.97 33.41 -13.30
CA LEU A 1111 -9.58 34.81 -13.49
C LEU A 1111 -8.66 35.22 -12.33
N ILE A 1112 -7.49 35.75 -12.67
CA ILE A 1112 -6.44 36.12 -11.72
C ILE A 1112 -6.32 37.64 -11.73
N THR A 1113 -6.82 38.29 -10.67
CA THR A 1113 -6.74 39.75 -10.49
C THR A 1113 -5.59 40.18 -9.57
N ASP A 1114 -4.93 39.20 -8.96
CA ASP A 1114 -3.80 39.34 -8.05
C ASP A 1114 -2.49 38.89 -8.76
N ARG A 1115 -1.36 38.84 -8.04
CA ARG A 1115 -0.17 38.19 -8.59
C ARG A 1115 -0.40 36.68 -8.68
N PRO A 1116 0.06 36.01 -9.77
CA PRO A 1116 -0.07 34.56 -9.89
C PRO A 1116 0.81 33.83 -8.85
N ASP A 1117 0.45 32.58 -8.59
CA ASP A 1117 1.18 31.63 -7.74
C ASP A 1117 1.61 30.40 -8.57
N ARG A 1118 2.38 29.49 -7.97
CA ARG A 1118 2.90 28.29 -8.64
C ARG A 1118 1.78 27.41 -9.21
N ALA A 1119 0.68 27.23 -8.48
CA ALA A 1119 -0.43 26.40 -8.89
C ALA A 1119 -1.26 26.98 -10.05
N HIS A 1120 -1.13 28.28 -10.34
CA HIS A 1120 -1.71 28.87 -11.55
C HIS A 1120 -0.94 28.49 -12.83
N ILE A 1121 0.37 28.18 -12.71
CA ILE A 1121 1.24 27.94 -13.87
C ILE A 1121 1.68 26.49 -14.00
N ALA A 1122 1.49 25.65 -12.97
CA ALA A 1122 1.85 24.24 -12.97
C ALA A 1122 0.70 23.35 -12.49
N PHE A 1123 0.60 22.16 -13.09
CA PHE A 1123 -0.07 21.01 -12.50
C PHE A 1123 0.90 20.34 -11.54
N GLU A 1124 0.40 19.92 -10.39
CA GLU A 1124 1.13 19.01 -9.51
C GLU A 1124 0.78 17.58 -9.96
N ARG A 1125 1.76 16.76 -10.32
CA ARG A 1125 1.57 15.33 -10.64
C ARG A 1125 2.36 14.48 -9.66
N HIS A 1126 1.65 13.64 -8.92
CA HIS A 1126 2.23 12.74 -7.93
C HIS A 1126 2.37 11.33 -8.49
N LEU A 1127 3.50 10.69 -8.20
CA LEU A 1127 3.79 9.30 -8.54
C LEU A 1127 4.17 8.54 -7.27
N CYS A 1128 3.39 7.51 -6.96
CA CYS A 1128 3.66 6.52 -5.94
C CYS A 1128 4.05 5.19 -6.58
N ILE A 1129 5.23 4.65 -6.24
CA ILE A 1129 5.67 3.33 -6.68
C ILE A 1129 5.84 2.43 -5.46
N ASP A 1130 5.15 1.30 -5.43
CA ASP A 1130 5.46 0.22 -4.49
C ASP A 1130 6.75 -0.48 -4.92
N THR A 1131 7.84 -0.17 -4.23
CA THR A 1131 9.17 -0.76 -4.52
C THR A 1131 9.34 -2.16 -3.93
N THR A 1132 8.34 -2.66 -3.20
CA THR A 1132 8.30 -4.01 -2.63
C THR A 1132 7.45 -4.98 -3.44
N ALA A 1133 6.84 -4.53 -4.54
CA ALA A 1133 5.99 -5.35 -5.39
C ALA A 1133 6.67 -6.63 -5.92
N SER A 1134 8.00 -6.63 -5.99
CA SER A 1134 8.80 -7.81 -6.31
C SER A 1134 8.87 -8.87 -5.23
N GLY A 1135 8.34 -8.62 -4.02
CA GLY A 1135 8.33 -9.58 -2.91
C GLY A 1135 9.30 -9.25 -1.78
N GLY A 1136 9.83 -8.02 -1.72
CA GLY A 1136 10.55 -7.48 -0.57
C GLY A 1136 11.34 -6.20 -0.84
N ASN A 1137 12.02 -5.66 0.18
CA ASN A 1137 12.70 -4.36 0.17
C ASN A 1137 14.23 -4.50 0.32
N ALA A 1138 14.92 -4.60 -0.82
CA ALA A 1138 16.38 -4.69 -0.82
C ALA A 1138 17.08 -3.45 -0.22
N GLN A 1139 16.52 -2.25 -0.43
CA GLN A 1139 17.09 -1.00 0.07
C GLN A 1139 17.08 -0.96 1.60
N LEU A 1140 15.94 -1.27 2.23
CA LEU A 1140 15.83 -1.30 3.69
C LEU A 1140 16.82 -2.31 4.30
N LEU A 1141 16.94 -3.49 3.70
CA LEU A 1141 17.87 -4.53 4.16
C LEU A 1141 19.33 -4.07 4.06
N ALA A 1142 19.68 -3.26 3.06
CA ALA A 1142 21.02 -2.68 2.93
C ALA A 1142 21.26 -1.54 3.94
N GLU A 1143 20.30 -0.64 4.15
CA GLU A 1143 20.40 0.51 5.06
C GLU A 1143 20.60 0.09 6.53
N VAL A 1144 19.95 -1.01 6.93
CA VAL A 1144 20.01 -1.57 8.28
C VAL A 1144 21.25 -2.45 8.48
N ALA A 1145 21.87 -2.92 7.39
CA ALA A 1145 23.10 -3.71 7.43
C ALA A 1145 24.37 -2.84 7.48
N ALA A 1146 24.33 -1.66 6.85
CA ALA A 1146 25.34 -0.61 7.01
C ALA A 1146 25.26 0.01 8.41
#